data_AF-A0A0D2C0G4-F1
#
_entry.id   AF-A0A0D2C0G4-F1
#
_cell.length_a   1.000
_cell.length_b   1.000
_cell.length_c   1.000
_cell.angle_alpha   90.00
_cell.angle_beta   90.00
_cell.angle_gamma   90.00
#
_symmetry.space_group_name_H-M   'P 1'
#
loop_
_entity.id
_entity.type
_entity.pdbx_description
1 polymer ?
#
loop_
_entity_poly.entity_id
_entity_poly.type
_entity_poly.pdbx_seq_one_letter_code
_entity_poly.pdbx_strand_id
1 'polypeptide(L)'
;MVILQLPGLEELLDAETAEPFPFQKTFEEAVDEPFCITHTSGTTGIPKPISWTHGLIGTLDAVRLLPPTEGDHGLAPWTDNWNEGDTIYSSFPMSHGAGMLMDIVVPAFFKLHCILGPPEALPNMALMENLVDHAKIDIWHMIPSLADELGETSELLAKFASSKFICVSGGPVSAAIVKKVNDVVRVMNLTGTTEGLFMGNLWPEREDWHWFAFHPLAGFEFKEIEPGIYEHWVHRKSQWDLFQGVFYTFPDQESVNLKDLYIRHPSKPYLYAYKGRSDDAVVLSNGYKIAPLDTEALITTHPAVDGCLVIGMGKPQAGLLIQLKDPSTRNNELFDSIWEIVERANHSGFQKVRLQRDYIAFAEPNKPFIRTDKSTIKRRATLELYAEFIDRFYATRDEGALNEEFDVYKIDATSEETILDSVRKVLSSIIPEVQAASPDENVFDMGLDSLLVYHSIRVIRAATGLKEKLAARHLYGNPTLSKFSAFLATLIQQETKDKTDFPTNELTNGEVDRPSGSTIQQPTNDSTKEHGLLRAIQEHKRRIGFKMNPFDAVNPNHYMGFTFFFALPPGTGAQDAFKGLQDGLCRAFQIIPELDGKMMHAPEHEFGYRKGEYSITIPPRSMAATSNPRQLLYKDMKHILPSFQEMRDSGFSRSLFADRTVLDCYPFPDMPADLLVAHANFVEGGCILATNFIHTCFDGLGALIALKVWAECCRYVQGDSSSTCDWYDPESFNHSLPEILYQSEGYSKATHEVDPVVWDFLPFFPPDEVVQARDRKIKTSSKELSLDFPRPVYRRQPRWPAAPSDRSLASTFFLISRENLQKLKHDVSSHPDVRSKSVSTSDIVQAFLWRTAIRARYLVAKEVRGQSFGPDEMSILEIPIDGRLYFSSRLPSSYMGSLLIMSRTMMPIEDLCSPDTSLATVASLIRRTIARVNTALVHDAFTLLRSMTDYTKPATANMGLEHMNEMISNMILWQPEDNLSSFGEGIFAGGRPEAVWPQIERGHRRFRFSLIHPLRADGGVELEVGTLPEELKMLQVDEHFTKYARLLDIRPGTGW
;
A
#
# COMPACT_ATOMS: atom_id res chain seq x y z
N MET A 1 13.03 -18.48 33.81
CA MET A 1 11.77 -17.83 34.18
C MET A 1 11.45 -18.26 35.60
N VAL A 2 11.49 -17.35 36.57
CA VAL A 2 11.04 -17.62 37.94
C VAL A 2 9.53 -17.39 37.93
N ILE A 3 8.76 -18.43 38.20
CA ILE A 3 7.31 -18.32 38.30
C ILE A 3 7.00 -18.07 39.77
N LEU A 4 6.52 -16.87 40.08
CA LEU A 4 6.05 -16.52 41.41
C LEU A 4 4.53 -16.70 41.43
N GLN A 5 4.04 -17.53 42.35
CA GLN A 5 2.62 -17.63 42.63
C GLN A 5 2.28 -16.50 43.62
N LEU A 6 1.41 -15.58 43.21
CA LEU A 6 0.93 -14.52 44.08
C LEU A 6 -0.30 -15.01 44.87
N PRO A 7 -0.41 -14.65 46.16
CA PRO A 7 -1.58 -14.97 46.96
C PRO A 7 -2.85 -14.29 46.40
N GLY A 8 -4.00 -14.90 46.65
CA GLY A 8 -5.29 -14.32 46.26
C GLY A 8 -5.64 -13.09 47.10
N LEU A 9 -6.60 -12.27 46.62
CA LEU A 9 -7.02 -11.07 47.36
C LEU A 9 -7.57 -11.41 48.76
N GLU A 10 -8.32 -12.51 48.90
CA GLU A 10 -8.86 -12.96 50.20
C GLU A 10 -7.74 -13.31 51.19
N GLU A 11 -6.67 -13.93 50.72
CA GLU A 11 -5.49 -14.25 51.54
C GLU A 11 -4.71 -12.98 51.92
N LEU A 12 -4.58 -12.02 51.00
CA LEU A 12 -3.94 -10.73 51.27
C LEU A 12 -4.72 -9.85 52.26
N LEU A 13 -6.04 -10.02 52.34
CA LEU A 13 -6.92 -9.26 53.23
C LEU A 13 -7.18 -9.98 54.58
N ASP A 14 -6.68 -11.20 54.77
CA ASP A 14 -6.82 -11.94 56.03
C ASP A 14 -5.88 -11.38 57.11
N ALA A 15 -6.40 -10.43 57.87
CA ALA A 15 -5.69 -9.82 58.99
C ALA A 15 -5.48 -10.78 60.18
N GLU A 16 -6.22 -11.89 60.29
CA GLU A 16 -6.13 -12.82 61.42
C GLU A 16 -4.91 -13.75 61.30
N THR A 17 -4.51 -14.08 60.07
CA THR A 17 -3.39 -15.00 59.79
C THR A 17 -2.10 -14.29 59.38
N ALA A 18 -2.15 -12.98 59.13
CA ALA A 18 -0.99 -12.18 58.75
C ALA A 18 0.03 -12.04 59.90
N GLU A 19 1.29 -12.43 59.65
CA GLU A 19 2.38 -12.16 60.60
C GLU A 19 2.64 -10.65 60.69
N PRO A 20 2.79 -10.08 61.91
CA PRO A 20 3.16 -8.68 62.06
C PRO A 20 4.47 -8.37 61.35
N PHE A 21 4.48 -7.37 60.47
CA PHE A 21 5.69 -6.85 59.85
C PHE A 21 6.22 -5.64 60.64
N PRO A 22 7.24 -5.80 61.50
CA PRO A 22 7.73 -4.71 62.33
C PRO A 22 8.56 -3.71 61.51
N PHE A 23 7.92 -2.64 61.02
CA PHE A 23 8.62 -1.52 60.39
C PHE A 23 9.10 -0.53 61.48
N GLN A 24 10.36 -0.65 61.90
CA GLN A 24 10.94 0.14 63.01
C GLN A 24 11.82 1.33 62.57
N LYS A 25 11.98 1.53 61.25
CA LYS A 25 12.81 2.63 60.72
C LYS A 25 12.13 3.97 60.92
N THR A 26 12.92 5.01 61.21
CA THR A 26 12.41 6.40 61.14
C THR A 26 12.20 6.83 59.70
N PHE A 27 11.50 7.94 59.48
CA PHE A 27 11.31 8.49 58.14
C PHE A 27 12.65 8.80 57.48
N GLU A 28 13.59 9.39 58.22
CA GLU A 28 14.93 9.75 57.73
C GLU A 28 15.75 8.52 57.34
N GLU A 29 15.58 7.40 58.04
CA GLU A 29 16.26 6.14 57.71
C GLU A 29 15.66 5.46 56.47
N ALA A 30 14.35 5.64 56.23
CA ALA A 30 13.63 5.00 55.13
C ALA A 30 13.48 5.88 53.89
N VAL A 31 13.78 7.19 53.96
CA VAL A 31 13.40 8.19 52.95
C VAL A 31 13.80 7.84 51.51
N ASP A 32 14.97 7.25 51.32
CA ASP A 32 15.49 6.84 50.01
C ASP A 32 15.18 5.38 49.65
N GLU A 33 14.57 4.62 50.56
CA GLU A 33 14.23 3.22 50.33
C GLU A 33 13.00 3.10 49.42
N PRO A 34 12.99 2.14 48.48
CA PRO A 34 11.83 1.86 47.66
C PRO A 34 10.62 1.43 48.52
N PHE A 35 9.52 2.17 48.40
CA PHE A 35 8.21 1.83 48.94
C PHE A 35 7.46 0.87 48.00
N CYS A 36 7.36 1.22 46.71
CA CYS A 36 6.74 0.37 45.69
C CYS A 36 7.28 0.71 44.29
N ILE A 37 7.06 -0.19 43.33
CA ILE A 37 7.38 0.06 41.92
C ILE A 37 6.08 0.13 41.13
N THR A 38 5.82 1.29 40.55
CA THR A 38 4.69 1.49 39.62
C THR A 38 5.21 1.45 38.18
N HIS A 39 4.31 1.25 37.22
CA HIS A 39 4.64 1.38 35.81
C HIS A 39 3.93 2.60 35.24
N THR A 40 4.62 3.38 34.40
CA THR A 40 3.96 4.46 33.66
C THR A 40 2.90 3.89 32.73
N SER A 41 1.82 4.64 32.49
CA SER A 41 0.66 4.21 31.68
C SER A 41 0.99 3.87 30.22
N GLY A 42 2.21 4.17 29.77
CA GLY A 42 2.73 3.81 28.44
C GLY A 42 2.08 4.58 27.28
N THR A 43 1.52 5.76 27.53
CA THR A 43 0.90 6.59 26.48
C THR A 43 1.90 7.06 25.41
N THR A 44 3.19 7.13 25.75
CA THR A 44 4.30 7.58 24.89
C THR A 44 5.35 6.50 24.57
N GLY A 45 5.10 5.22 24.92
CA GLY A 45 6.01 4.09 24.65
C GLY A 45 5.84 2.89 25.60
N ILE A 46 6.88 2.06 25.75
CA ILE A 46 6.89 0.91 26.67
C ILE A 46 6.74 1.42 28.13
N PRO A 47 5.84 0.83 28.95
CA PRO A 47 5.72 1.17 30.37
C PRO A 47 7.07 1.13 31.08
N LYS A 48 7.47 2.24 31.69
CA LYS A 48 8.74 2.34 32.43
C LYS A 48 8.47 2.08 33.91
N PRO A 49 9.27 1.25 34.60
CA PRO A 49 9.16 1.12 36.05
C PRO A 49 9.62 2.43 36.72
N ILE A 50 8.78 2.99 37.58
CA ILE A 50 9.08 4.14 38.44
C ILE A 50 9.07 3.64 39.88
N SER A 51 10.25 3.68 40.50
CA SER A 51 10.41 3.36 41.91
C SER A 51 9.94 4.55 42.74
N TRP A 52 8.91 4.36 43.56
CA TRP A 52 8.50 5.33 44.57
C TRP A 52 9.27 5.06 45.84
N THR A 53 9.96 6.06 46.37
CA THR A 53 10.61 5.96 47.67
C THR A 53 9.65 6.34 48.79
N HIS A 54 9.99 6.01 50.04
CA HIS A 54 9.24 6.52 51.19
C HIS A 54 9.23 8.06 51.24
N GLY A 55 10.30 8.72 50.78
CA GLY A 55 10.36 10.18 50.66
C GLY A 55 9.34 10.75 49.69
N LEU A 56 9.20 10.15 48.49
CA LEU A 56 8.17 10.53 47.52
C LEU A 56 6.76 10.37 48.13
N ILE A 57 6.47 9.22 48.75
CA ILE A 57 5.19 8.98 49.42
C ILE A 57 4.96 9.95 50.58
N GLY A 58 6.01 10.27 51.34
CA GLY A 58 5.97 11.25 52.42
C GLY A 58 5.55 12.65 51.97
N THR A 59 5.82 13.03 50.71
CA THR A 59 5.35 14.32 50.18
C THR A 59 3.83 14.42 50.08
N LEU A 60 3.14 13.27 49.96
CA LEU A 60 1.68 13.22 49.95
C LEU A 60 1.09 13.41 51.35
N ASP A 61 1.73 12.85 52.38
CA ASP A 61 1.43 13.11 53.79
C ASP A 61 1.65 14.60 54.11
N ALA A 62 2.80 15.13 53.68
CA ALA A 62 3.24 16.49 53.97
C ALA A 62 2.28 17.57 53.44
N VAL A 63 1.36 17.27 52.53
CA VAL A 63 0.30 18.20 52.09
C VAL A 63 -0.47 18.78 53.28
N ARG A 64 -0.63 18.02 54.38
CA ARG A 64 -1.24 18.48 55.64
C ARG A 64 -0.48 19.58 56.35
N LEU A 65 0.81 19.71 56.06
CA LEU A 65 1.73 20.64 56.68
C LEU A 65 1.95 21.89 55.81
N LEU A 66 1.25 22.01 54.67
CA LEU A 66 1.36 23.18 53.79
C LEU A 66 0.94 24.45 54.56
N PRO A 67 1.85 25.41 54.75
CA PRO A 67 1.54 26.64 55.45
C PRO A 67 0.86 27.64 54.50
N PRO A 68 -0.07 28.48 55.00
CA PRO A 68 -0.54 29.64 54.24
C PRO A 68 0.66 30.49 53.78
N THR A 69 0.74 30.77 52.48
CA THR A 69 1.90 31.40 51.84
C THR A 69 1.45 32.47 50.85
N GLU A 70 2.18 33.58 50.78
CA GLU A 70 1.94 34.59 49.74
C GLU A 70 2.00 33.95 48.34
N GLY A 71 0.88 34.01 47.60
CA GLY A 71 0.72 33.38 46.29
C GLY A 71 -0.16 32.12 46.26
N ASP A 72 -0.66 31.63 47.40
CA ASP A 72 -1.70 30.58 47.46
C ASP A 72 -3.14 31.13 47.26
N HIS A 73 -3.27 32.46 47.27
CA HIS A 73 -4.53 33.19 47.13
C HIS A 73 -5.58 32.85 48.20
N GLY A 74 -5.16 32.37 49.36
CA GLY A 74 -6.03 31.94 50.45
C GLY A 74 -6.80 30.65 50.16
N LEU A 75 -6.42 29.91 49.11
CA LEU A 75 -7.04 28.63 48.77
C LEU A 75 -6.47 27.51 49.66
N ALA A 76 -7.33 26.61 50.08
CA ALA A 76 -6.93 25.47 50.91
C ALA A 76 -6.21 24.40 50.07
N PRO A 77 -5.36 23.54 50.69
CA PRO A 77 -4.82 22.35 50.04
C PRO A 77 -5.93 21.43 49.53
N TRP A 78 -5.62 20.63 48.51
CA TRP A 78 -6.63 19.73 47.92
C TRP A 78 -7.21 18.68 48.88
N THR A 79 -6.57 18.45 50.02
CA THR A 79 -6.98 17.50 51.05
C THR A 79 -7.84 18.11 52.17
N ASP A 80 -8.18 19.40 52.12
CA ASP A 80 -8.82 20.10 53.24
C ASP A 80 -10.19 19.50 53.66
N ASN A 81 -10.98 19.03 52.69
CA ASN A 81 -12.30 18.44 52.95
C ASN A 81 -12.29 16.89 53.08
N TRP A 82 -11.13 16.30 53.38
CA TRP A 82 -10.94 14.85 53.56
C TRP A 82 -10.89 14.54 55.06
N ASN A 83 -12.07 14.31 55.67
CA ASN A 83 -12.20 14.21 57.13
C ASN A 83 -12.06 12.76 57.62
N GLU A 84 -11.58 12.59 58.85
CA GLU A 84 -11.50 11.28 59.51
C GLU A 84 -12.87 10.57 59.50
N GLY A 85 -12.89 9.33 58.99
CA GLY A 85 -14.08 8.50 58.86
C GLY A 85 -14.87 8.65 57.55
N ASP A 86 -14.54 9.60 56.68
CA ASP A 86 -15.19 9.73 55.36
C ASP A 86 -14.98 8.46 54.52
N THR A 87 -15.98 8.08 53.74
CA THR A 87 -15.89 6.93 52.82
C THR A 87 -15.39 7.35 51.44
N ILE A 88 -14.46 6.58 50.87
CA ILE A 88 -13.90 6.84 49.54
C ILE A 88 -13.99 5.61 48.64
N TYR A 89 -14.30 5.84 47.37
CA TYR A 89 -14.18 4.84 46.30
C TYR A 89 -13.37 5.40 45.13
N SER A 90 -12.38 4.65 44.64
CA SER A 90 -11.70 4.96 43.39
C SER A 90 -12.09 4.00 42.26
N SER A 91 -12.35 4.55 41.08
CA SER A 91 -12.51 3.78 39.85
C SER A 91 -11.19 3.43 39.17
N PHE A 92 -10.03 3.77 39.76
CA PHE A 92 -8.73 3.51 39.17
C PHE A 92 -8.26 2.10 39.55
N PRO A 93 -7.67 1.32 38.62
CA PRO A 93 -7.06 0.06 39.01
C PRO A 93 -5.89 0.29 39.98
N MET A 94 -5.75 -0.55 41.01
CA MET A 94 -4.64 -0.48 41.97
C MET A 94 -3.27 -0.78 41.35
N SER A 95 -3.22 -1.28 40.12
CA SER A 95 -1.98 -1.37 39.32
C SER A 95 -1.47 -0.01 38.83
N HIS A 96 -2.32 1.03 38.88
CA HIS A 96 -1.95 2.41 38.55
C HIS A 96 -1.64 3.19 39.84
N GLY A 97 -0.66 4.10 39.76
CA GLY A 97 -0.28 4.93 40.90
C GLY A 97 -1.47 5.68 41.52
N ALA A 98 -2.40 6.22 40.71
CA ALA A 98 -3.56 6.95 41.24
C ALA A 98 -4.56 6.05 42.00
N GLY A 99 -4.74 4.79 41.58
CA GLY A 99 -5.57 3.82 42.31
C GLY A 99 -4.90 3.41 43.61
N MET A 100 -3.62 3.00 43.55
CA MET A 100 -2.84 2.67 44.75
C MET A 100 -2.78 3.83 45.76
N LEU A 101 -2.66 5.08 45.30
CA LEU A 101 -2.71 6.24 46.19
C LEU A 101 -4.09 6.41 46.83
N MET A 102 -5.17 6.41 46.04
CA MET A 102 -6.50 6.76 46.54
C MET A 102 -7.21 5.61 47.27
N ASP A 103 -6.85 4.35 46.99
CA ASP A 103 -7.42 3.18 47.63
C ASP A 103 -6.62 2.71 48.86
N ILE A 104 -5.31 3.03 48.94
CA ILE A 104 -4.44 2.53 50.02
C ILE A 104 -3.77 3.68 50.79
N VAL A 105 -2.97 4.50 50.13
CA VAL A 105 -2.09 5.47 50.81
C VAL A 105 -2.88 6.61 51.45
N VAL A 106 -3.77 7.26 50.70
CA VAL A 106 -4.57 8.39 51.16
C VAL A 106 -5.55 7.96 52.27
N PRO A 107 -6.29 6.84 52.16
CA PRO A 107 -7.10 6.35 53.27
C PRO A 107 -6.30 6.11 54.55
N ALA A 108 -5.10 5.54 54.45
CA ALA A 108 -4.22 5.31 55.60
C ALA A 108 -3.77 6.63 56.24
N PHE A 109 -3.37 7.60 55.43
CA PHE A 109 -2.91 8.89 55.91
C PHE A 109 -4.03 9.74 56.52
N PHE A 110 -5.21 9.80 55.90
CA PHE A 110 -6.31 10.67 56.33
C PHE A 110 -7.37 9.96 57.18
N LYS A 111 -7.12 8.69 57.53
CA LYS A 111 -8.03 7.82 58.30
C LYS A 111 -9.42 7.73 57.66
N LEU A 112 -9.43 7.46 56.37
CA LEU A 112 -10.67 7.28 55.60
C LEU A 112 -11.09 5.81 55.57
N HIS A 113 -12.35 5.57 55.29
CA HIS A 113 -12.88 4.23 55.02
C HIS A 113 -12.89 3.97 53.51
N CYS A 114 -11.91 3.20 53.02
CA CYS A 114 -11.87 2.78 51.62
C CYS A 114 -12.93 1.72 51.33
N ILE A 115 -13.77 1.97 50.32
CA ILE A 115 -14.69 1.01 49.74
C ILE A 115 -14.02 0.40 48.51
N LEU A 116 -13.73 -0.90 48.56
CA LEU A 116 -13.21 -1.64 47.41
C LEU A 116 -14.35 -2.22 46.58
N GLY A 117 -14.29 -2.01 45.26
CA GLY A 117 -15.20 -2.66 44.32
C GLY A 117 -14.97 -4.18 44.23
N PRO A 118 -15.94 -4.94 43.70
CA PRO A 118 -15.78 -6.38 43.52
C PRO A 118 -14.63 -6.69 42.54
N PRO A 119 -13.75 -7.66 42.84
CA PRO A 119 -12.49 -7.88 42.11
C PRO A 119 -12.67 -8.29 40.63
N GLU A 120 -13.83 -8.85 40.28
CA GLU A 120 -14.13 -9.31 38.92
C GLU A 120 -14.89 -8.26 38.08
N ALA A 121 -15.28 -7.12 38.67
CA ALA A 121 -16.08 -6.10 37.97
C ALA A 121 -15.23 -4.89 37.58
N LEU A 122 -15.22 -4.56 36.29
CA LEU A 122 -14.65 -3.30 35.82
C LEU A 122 -15.56 -2.12 36.22
N PRO A 123 -15.00 -0.98 36.65
CA PRO A 123 -15.78 0.23 36.92
C PRO A 123 -16.57 0.71 35.70
N ASN A 124 -17.88 0.83 35.85
CA ASN A 124 -18.83 1.33 34.84
C ASN A 124 -20.05 1.96 35.55
N MET A 125 -20.93 2.64 34.81
CA MET A 125 -22.10 3.32 35.41
C MET A 125 -23.00 2.39 36.23
N ALA A 126 -23.18 1.13 35.84
CA ALA A 126 -24.00 0.18 36.60
C ALA A 126 -23.37 -0.16 37.96
N LEU A 127 -22.04 -0.32 38.02
CA LEU A 127 -21.35 -0.50 39.30
C LEU A 127 -21.45 0.77 40.16
N MET A 128 -21.29 1.94 39.55
CA MET A 128 -21.43 3.23 40.25
C MET A 128 -22.83 3.41 40.84
N GLU A 129 -23.87 3.03 40.10
CA GLU A 129 -25.26 3.03 40.57
C GLU A 129 -25.47 2.11 41.78
N ASN A 130 -24.96 0.88 41.71
CA ASN A 130 -25.06 -0.05 42.85
C ASN A 130 -24.30 0.48 44.08
N LEU A 131 -23.11 1.04 43.88
CA LEU A 131 -22.30 1.58 44.97
C LEU A 131 -22.94 2.81 45.61
N VAL A 132 -23.51 3.73 44.83
CA VAL A 132 -24.17 4.91 45.40
C VAL A 132 -25.45 4.52 46.16
N ASP A 133 -26.18 3.50 45.71
CA ASP A 133 -27.40 3.01 46.36
C ASP A 133 -27.12 2.24 47.66
N HIS A 134 -25.94 1.62 47.81
CA HIS A 134 -25.67 0.67 48.90
C HIS A 134 -24.51 1.05 49.83
N ALA A 135 -23.47 1.73 49.33
CA ALA A 135 -22.22 1.93 50.06
C ALA A 135 -22.07 3.31 50.73
N LYS A 136 -22.94 4.29 50.41
CA LYS A 136 -22.90 5.67 50.94
C LYS A 136 -21.50 6.27 50.90
N ILE A 137 -21.05 6.61 49.70
CA ILE A 137 -19.70 7.12 49.46
C ILE A 137 -19.67 8.65 49.58
N ASP A 138 -18.80 9.18 50.44
CA ASP A 138 -18.60 10.63 50.60
C ASP A 138 -17.73 11.20 49.48
N ILE A 139 -16.65 10.51 49.12
CA ILE A 139 -15.63 10.97 48.17
C ILE A 139 -15.52 9.97 47.02
N TRP A 140 -15.75 10.44 45.80
CA TRP A 140 -15.54 9.62 44.60
C TRP A 140 -14.28 10.05 43.88
N HIS A 141 -13.42 9.10 43.51
CA HIS A 141 -12.29 9.36 42.62
C HIS A 141 -12.49 8.66 41.29
N MET A 142 -12.78 9.44 40.23
CA MET A 142 -13.19 8.92 38.93
C MET A 142 -12.15 9.22 37.83
N ILE A 143 -12.03 8.28 36.88
CA ILE A 143 -11.42 8.59 35.58
C ILE A 143 -12.32 9.54 34.78
N PRO A 144 -11.78 10.38 33.88
CA PRO A 144 -12.54 11.41 33.17
C PRO A 144 -13.73 10.86 32.38
N SER A 145 -13.58 9.70 31.75
CA SER A 145 -14.65 9.09 30.95
C SER A 145 -15.89 8.74 31.77
N LEU A 146 -15.72 8.30 33.02
CA LEU A 146 -16.85 8.02 33.91
C LEU A 146 -17.51 9.31 34.40
N ALA A 147 -16.73 10.38 34.59
CA ALA A 147 -17.29 11.69 34.94
C ALA A 147 -18.09 12.29 33.77
N ASP A 148 -17.60 12.13 32.53
CA ASP A 148 -18.33 12.53 31.33
C ASP A 148 -19.64 11.73 31.19
N GLU A 149 -19.58 10.39 31.26
CA GLU A 149 -20.76 9.52 31.15
C GLU A 149 -21.80 9.77 32.26
N LEU A 150 -21.35 10.05 33.49
CA LEU A 150 -22.22 10.45 34.59
C LEU A 150 -22.94 11.78 34.29
N GLY A 151 -22.25 12.75 33.68
CA GLY A 151 -22.83 14.03 33.27
C GLY A 151 -23.88 13.93 32.17
N GLU A 152 -23.94 12.81 31.46
CA GLU A 152 -24.97 12.50 30.47
C GLU A 152 -26.14 11.67 31.04
N THR A 153 -25.97 11.10 32.24
CA THR A 153 -26.94 10.22 32.89
C THR A 153 -27.65 10.92 34.05
N SER A 154 -28.56 11.86 33.74
CA SER A 154 -29.21 12.74 34.73
C SER A 154 -29.89 12.01 35.91
N GLU A 155 -30.53 10.86 35.67
CA GLU A 155 -31.22 10.08 36.72
C GLU A 155 -30.23 9.49 37.73
N LEU A 156 -29.10 8.97 37.25
CA LEU A 156 -28.03 8.46 38.09
C LEU A 156 -27.29 9.59 38.80
N LEU A 157 -26.96 10.67 38.09
CA LEU A 157 -26.26 11.84 38.65
C LEU A 157 -26.99 12.42 39.87
N ALA A 158 -28.32 12.45 39.86
CA ALA A 158 -29.10 12.93 40.99
C ALA A 158 -28.83 12.17 42.30
N LYS A 159 -28.45 10.88 42.23
CA LYS A 159 -28.10 10.06 43.40
C LYS A 159 -26.80 10.52 44.09
N PHE A 160 -25.89 11.11 43.33
CA PHE A 160 -24.59 11.61 43.82
C PHE A 160 -24.69 12.91 44.62
N ALA A 161 -25.87 13.57 44.66
CA ALA A 161 -26.07 14.82 45.41
C ALA A 161 -25.80 14.69 46.92
N SER A 162 -25.82 13.47 47.46
CA SER A 162 -25.53 13.19 48.86
C SER A 162 -24.03 13.05 49.18
N SER A 163 -23.17 12.88 48.16
CA SER A 163 -21.72 12.80 48.31
C SER A 163 -21.11 14.19 48.49
N LYS A 164 -19.94 14.28 49.13
CA LYS A 164 -19.24 15.55 49.38
C LYS A 164 -18.70 16.16 48.09
N PHE A 165 -17.94 15.38 47.33
CA PHE A 165 -17.37 15.80 46.05
C PHE A 165 -16.91 14.62 45.21
N ILE A 166 -16.72 14.88 43.91
CA ILE A 166 -16.10 13.97 42.95
C ILE A 166 -14.74 14.56 42.56
N CYS A 167 -13.68 13.83 42.87
CA CYS A 167 -12.35 14.07 42.36
C CYS A 167 -12.19 13.42 40.99
N VAL A 168 -11.80 14.18 39.97
CA VAL A 168 -11.48 13.68 38.63
C VAL A 168 -10.01 13.94 38.35
N SER A 169 -9.28 12.93 37.88
CA SER A 169 -7.85 13.07 37.59
C SER A 169 -7.39 12.18 36.43
N GLY A 170 -6.14 12.32 36.01
CA GLY A 170 -5.48 11.38 35.09
C GLY A 170 -5.75 11.62 33.60
N GLY A 171 -6.52 12.64 33.23
CA GLY A 171 -6.74 13.08 31.85
C GLY A 171 -7.66 14.32 31.77
N PRO A 172 -7.80 14.93 30.58
CA PRO A 172 -8.72 16.05 30.39
C PRO A 172 -10.19 15.59 30.49
N VAL A 173 -11.06 16.52 30.88
CA VAL A 173 -12.52 16.33 31.01
C VAL A 173 -13.26 17.22 30.02
N SER A 174 -14.47 16.82 29.61
CA SER A 174 -15.35 17.71 28.85
C SER A 174 -15.92 18.79 29.77
N ALA A 175 -15.43 20.02 29.64
CA ALA A 175 -15.88 21.14 30.48
C ALA A 175 -17.40 21.36 30.43
N ALA A 176 -18.02 21.16 29.26
CA ALA A 176 -19.47 21.34 29.09
C ALA A 176 -20.29 20.22 29.78
N ILE A 177 -19.79 18.98 29.76
CA ILE A 177 -20.49 17.82 30.32
C ILE A 177 -20.28 17.76 31.83
N VAL A 178 -19.02 17.81 32.30
CA VAL A 178 -18.69 17.72 33.72
C VAL A 178 -19.15 18.96 34.49
N LYS A 179 -19.38 20.10 33.82
CA LYS A 179 -20.10 21.22 34.45
C LYS A 179 -21.47 20.79 35.00
N LYS A 180 -22.22 19.93 34.28
CA LYS A 180 -23.51 19.42 34.76
C LYS A 180 -23.35 18.59 36.03
N VAL A 181 -22.28 17.80 36.11
CA VAL A 181 -21.91 17.05 37.31
C VAL A 181 -21.61 18.03 38.46
N ASN A 182 -20.76 19.03 38.21
CA ASN A 182 -20.38 20.06 39.17
C ASN A 182 -21.57 20.87 39.69
N ASP A 183 -22.63 21.03 38.90
CA ASP A 183 -23.86 21.71 39.30
C ASP A 183 -24.67 20.87 40.33
N VAL A 184 -24.54 19.53 40.30
CA VAL A 184 -25.22 18.61 41.25
C VAL A 184 -24.34 18.28 42.47
N VAL A 185 -23.11 17.83 42.24
CA VAL A 185 -22.13 17.44 43.26
C VAL A 185 -20.81 18.13 42.95
N ARG A 186 -20.12 18.67 43.96
CA ARG A 186 -18.89 19.44 43.73
C ARG A 186 -17.86 18.60 42.97
N VAL A 187 -17.31 19.12 41.87
CA VAL A 187 -16.19 18.49 41.17
C VAL A 187 -14.88 19.16 41.59
N MET A 188 -13.89 18.34 41.87
CA MET A 188 -12.50 18.74 42.05
C MET A 188 -11.66 18.14 40.93
N ASN A 189 -11.08 18.99 40.10
CA ASN A 189 -10.16 18.57 39.05
C ASN A 189 -8.74 18.52 39.64
N LEU A 190 -8.13 17.34 39.68
CA LEU A 190 -6.76 17.15 40.18
C LEU A 190 -5.81 16.81 39.04
N THR A 191 -4.63 17.42 39.08
CA THR A 191 -3.52 17.07 38.20
C THR A 191 -2.35 16.48 38.99
N GLY A 192 -1.61 15.58 38.36
CA GLY A 192 -0.46 14.92 38.97
C GLY A 192 0.27 14.03 37.99
N THR A 193 1.49 13.66 38.34
CA THR A 193 2.35 12.77 37.54
C THR A 193 2.75 11.54 38.34
N THR A 194 3.16 10.46 37.66
CA THR A 194 3.68 9.27 38.36
C THR A 194 4.97 9.60 39.10
N GLU A 195 5.74 10.57 38.62
CA GLU A 195 7.02 10.97 39.16
C GLU A 195 6.93 11.98 40.31
N GLY A 196 5.83 12.74 40.41
CA GLY A 196 5.66 13.81 41.41
C GLY A 196 4.36 13.76 42.22
N LEU A 197 3.50 12.76 42.02
CA LEU A 197 2.19 12.62 42.67
C LEU A 197 1.28 13.85 42.45
N PHE A 198 0.44 14.23 43.42
CA PHE A 198 -0.49 15.37 43.35
C PHE A 198 0.11 16.67 43.87
N MET A 199 1.33 16.99 43.44
CA MET A 199 2.12 18.12 43.96
C MET A 199 1.41 19.47 43.83
N GLY A 200 1.28 20.17 44.95
CA GLY A 200 0.89 21.58 44.98
C GLY A 200 -0.56 21.88 44.65
N ASN A 201 -1.45 20.90 44.41
CA ASN A 201 -2.84 21.20 44.06
C ASN A 201 -3.55 21.94 45.21
N LEU A 202 -4.23 23.04 44.87
CA LEU A 202 -5.10 23.80 45.75
C LEU A 202 -6.56 23.58 45.39
N TRP A 203 -7.46 23.97 46.29
CA TRP A 203 -8.91 23.85 46.17
C TRP A 203 -9.51 25.14 45.56
N PRO A 204 -9.84 25.18 44.25
CA PRO A 204 -10.39 26.38 43.63
C PRO A 204 -11.85 26.61 44.05
N GLU A 205 -12.39 27.80 43.77
CA GLU A 205 -13.82 28.07 43.93
C GLU A 205 -14.69 27.17 43.02
N ARG A 206 -15.99 27.00 43.35
CA ARG A 206 -16.86 26.03 42.64
C ARG A 206 -17.09 26.40 41.19
N GLU A 207 -17.13 27.69 40.90
CA GLU A 207 -17.31 28.23 39.56
C GLU A 207 -16.06 28.00 38.70
N ASP A 208 -14.89 27.90 39.34
CA ASP A 208 -13.60 27.71 38.69
C ASP A 208 -13.15 26.24 38.66
N TRP A 209 -14.04 25.28 38.93
CA TRP A 209 -13.71 23.84 39.08
C TRP A 209 -12.84 23.24 37.96
N HIS A 210 -12.92 23.79 36.74
CA HIS A 210 -12.15 23.35 35.58
C HIS A 210 -10.68 23.82 35.61
N TRP A 211 -10.39 24.90 36.34
CA TRP A 211 -9.09 25.54 36.42
C TRP A 211 -8.30 25.04 37.63
N PHE A 212 -6.99 24.90 37.46
CA PHE A 212 -6.07 24.50 38.50
C PHE A 212 -5.46 25.72 39.19
N ALA A 213 -5.25 25.59 40.49
CA ALA A 213 -4.47 26.50 41.32
C ALA A 213 -3.37 25.70 42.02
N PHE A 214 -2.20 26.31 42.18
CA PHE A 214 -1.02 25.62 42.71
C PHE A 214 -0.36 26.37 43.87
N HIS A 215 0.03 25.63 44.89
CA HIS A 215 0.75 26.16 46.04
C HIS A 215 2.18 26.56 45.65
N PRO A 216 2.68 27.75 46.06
CA PRO A 216 4.01 28.22 45.66
C PRO A 216 5.17 27.26 45.98
N LEU A 217 5.04 26.48 47.06
CA LEU A 217 6.07 25.51 47.49
C LEU A 217 6.27 24.33 46.53
N ALA A 218 5.36 24.13 45.57
CA ALA A 218 5.56 23.17 44.48
C ALA A 218 6.73 23.59 43.57
N GLY A 219 7.09 24.87 43.54
CA GLY A 219 8.17 25.40 42.69
C GLY A 219 7.82 25.40 41.20
N PHE A 220 6.55 25.54 40.87
CA PHE A 220 6.06 25.56 39.49
C PHE A 220 6.37 26.90 38.81
N GLU A 221 6.89 26.84 37.59
CA GLU A 221 6.99 27.96 36.64
C GLU A 221 6.13 27.64 35.42
N PHE A 222 5.25 28.57 35.04
CA PHE A 222 4.47 28.50 33.81
C PHE A 222 5.10 29.45 32.79
N LYS A 223 6.04 28.92 32.01
CA LYS A 223 6.87 29.70 31.07
C LYS A 223 6.10 29.94 29.77
N GLU A 224 5.89 31.20 29.40
CA GLU A 224 5.25 31.54 28.13
C GLU A 224 6.13 31.11 26.95
N ILE A 225 5.60 30.23 26.10
CA ILE A 225 6.31 29.74 24.90
C ILE A 225 5.70 30.31 23.62
N GLU A 226 4.41 30.65 23.66
CA GLU A 226 3.64 31.29 22.60
C GLU A 226 2.65 32.25 23.26
N PRO A 227 2.15 33.30 22.58
CA PRO A 227 1.21 34.25 23.17
C PRO A 227 -0.01 33.54 23.80
N GLY A 228 -0.11 33.61 25.13
CA GLY A 228 -1.20 32.99 25.89
C GLY A 228 -1.07 31.50 26.17
N ILE A 229 0.06 30.85 25.82
CA ILE A 229 0.33 29.42 26.08
C ILE A 229 1.60 29.27 26.94
N TYR A 230 1.47 28.54 28.04
CA TYR A 230 2.50 28.40 29.06
C TYR A 230 2.92 26.93 29.21
N GLU A 231 4.22 26.66 29.17
CA GLU A 231 4.80 25.34 29.42
C GLU A 231 5.12 25.18 30.91
N HIS A 232 4.79 24.01 31.47
CA HIS A 232 4.91 23.71 32.89
C HIS A 232 6.30 23.17 33.26
N TRP A 233 6.99 23.91 34.13
CA TRP A 233 8.30 23.58 34.69
C TRP A 233 8.21 23.48 36.21
N VAL A 234 9.06 22.62 36.80
CA VAL A 234 9.25 22.50 38.25
C VAL A 234 10.71 22.78 38.56
N HIS A 235 10.99 23.70 39.49
CA HIS A 235 12.35 24.07 39.90
C HIS A 235 12.64 23.65 41.33
N ARG A 236 13.78 22.98 41.54
CA ARG A 236 14.22 22.54 42.86
C ARG A 236 14.48 23.74 43.76
N LYS A 237 13.99 23.65 44.99
CA LYS A 237 14.27 24.60 46.07
C LYS A 237 14.59 23.79 47.31
N SER A 238 15.87 23.75 47.68
CA SER A 238 16.37 22.96 48.82
C SER A 238 15.64 23.18 50.14
N GLN A 239 15.02 24.36 50.34
CA GLN A 239 14.21 24.63 51.54
C GLN A 239 12.79 24.01 51.50
N TRP A 240 12.36 23.45 50.37
CA TRP A 240 11.01 22.94 50.10
C TRP A 240 11.00 21.46 49.71
N ASP A 241 12.10 20.72 49.93
CA ASP A 241 12.28 19.33 49.49
C ASP A 241 11.14 18.39 49.94
N LEU A 242 10.51 18.68 51.09
CA LEU A 242 9.37 17.92 51.61
C LEU A 242 8.10 18.03 50.74
N PHE A 243 7.97 19.09 49.92
CA PHE A 243 6.79 19.37 49.09
C PHE A 243 7.04 19.13 47.60
N GLN A 244 8.28 18.86 47.18
CA GLN A 244 8.66 18.70 45.77
C GLN A 244 8.97 17.25 45.38
N GLY A 245 7.94 16.38 45.47
CA GLY A 245 8.02 14.93 45.19
C GLY A 245 8.81 14.53 43.95
N VAL A 246 8.69 15.29 42.85
CA VAL A 246 9.37 15.04 41.57
C VAL A 246 10.88 14.85 41.69
N PHE A 247 11.49 15.47 42.69
CA PHE A 247 12.94 15.42 42.93
C PHE A 247 13.41 14.21 43.74
N TYR A 248 12.50 13.43 44.34
CA TYR A 248 12.83 12.08 44.81
C TYR A 248 12.93 11.09 43.65
N THR A 249 12.11 11.29 42.61
CA THR A 249 12.21 10.51 41.37
C THR A 249 13.41 10.93 40.51
N PHE A 250 13.73 12.23 40.51
CA PHE A 250 14.83 12.80 39.74
C PHE A 250 15.83 13.54 40.66
N PRO A 251 16.59 12.80 41.50
CA PRO A 251 17.46 13.39 42.53
C PRO A 251 18.57 14.28 41.96
N ASP A 252 19.03 14.00 40.74
CA ASP A 252 20.14 14.74 40.12
C ASP A 252 19.67 15.96 39.30
N GLN A 253 18.36 16.23 39.22
CA GLN A 253 17.81 17.32 38.42
C GLN A 253 17.51 18.55 39.26
N GLU A 254 17.93 19.72 38.78
CA GLU A 254 17.60 21.03 39.36
C GLU A 254 16.28 21.60 38.83
N SER A 255 15.83 21.13 37.66
CA SER A 255 14.56 21.53 37.07
C SER A 255 14.01 20.42 36.19
N VAL A 256 12.70 20.24 36.20
CA VAL A 256 12.00 19.22 35.42
C VAL A 256 10.93 19.88 34.58
N ASN A 257 10.98 19.68 33.27
CA ASN A 257 9.93 20.10 32.36
C ASN A 257 8.91 18.95 32.26
N LEU A 258 7.67 19.19 32.71
CA LEU A 258 6.60 18.18 32.70
C LEU A 258 5.97 17.99 31.32
N LYS A 259 6.30 18.88 30.37
CA LYS A 259 5.82 18.95 28.99
C LYS A 259 4.36 19.36 28.85
N ASP A 260 3.64 19.55 29.94
CA ASP A 260 2.26 20.03 29.94
C ASP A 260 2.18 21.51 29.56
N LEU A 261 1.15 21.85 28.78
CA LEU A 261 0.82 23.18 28.31
C LEU A 261 -0.46 23.67 28.98
N TYR A 262 -0.47 24.94 29.35
CA TYR A 262 -1.57 25.59 30.05
C TYR A 262 -1.94 26.92 29.41
N ILE A 263 -3.19 27.34 29.64
CA ILE A 263 -3.67 28.71 29.42
C ILE A 263 -3.99 29.36 30.75
N ARG A 264 -3.82 30.68 30.83
CA ARG A 264 -4.18 31.48 32.01
C ARG A 264 -5.65 31.90 31.96
N HIS A 265 -6.31 31.92 33.11
CA HIS A 265 -7.68 32.41 33.22
C HIS A 265 -7.73 33.92 32.86
N PRO A 266 -8.69 34.37 32.03
CA PRO A 266 -8.72 35.76 31.52
C PRO A 266 -8.75 36.84 32.61
N SER A 267 -9.36 36.57 33.76
CA SER A 267 -9.50 37.52 34.88
C SER A 267 -8.85 37.11 36.20
N LYS A 268 -8.34 35.88 36.33
CA LYS A 268 -7.78 35.30 37.57
C LYS A 268 -6.41 34.69 37.25
N PRO A 269 -5.35 35.50 37.11
CA PRO A 269 -4.10 35.08 36.46
C PRO A 269 -3.33 33.95 37.17
N TYR A 270 -3.73 33.58 38.39
CA TYR A 270 -3.20 32.45 39.15
C TYR A 270 -3.88 31.11 38.84
N LEU A 271 -4.95 31.13 38.03
CA LEU A 271 -5.66 29.94 37.57
C LEU A 271 -5.21 29.52 36.17
N TYR A 272 -5.00 28.22 36.00
CA TYR A 272 -4.50 27.63 34.77
C TYR A 272 -5.41 26.49 34.29
N ALA A 273 -5.70 26.43 33.00
CA ALA A 273 -6.40 25.29 32.39
C ALA A 273 -5.44 24.52 31.49
N TYR A 274 -5.46 23.19 31.62
CA TYR A 274 -4.63 22.31 30.82
C TYR A 274 -5.06 22.38 29.34
N LYS A 275 -4.09 22.47 28.43
CA LYS A 275 -4.28 22.61 26.98
C LYS A 275 -3.60 21.51 26.16
N GLY A 276 -2.82 20.65 26.80
CA GLY A 276 -2.17 19.53 26.13
C GLY A 276 -0.73 19.36 26.51
N ARG A 277 0.02 18.63 25.69
CA ARG A 277 1.46 18.48 25.85
C ARG A 277 2.23 19.04 24.67
N SER A 278 3.40 19.59 24.97
CA SER A 278 4.36 20.10 23.98
C SER A 278 4.93 19.02 23.06
N ASP A 279 4.97 17.76 23.53
CA ASP A 279 5.46 16.61 22.77
C ASP A 279 4.37 15.88 21.96
N ASP A 280 3.10 16.29 22.08
CA ASP A 280 1.97 15.77 21.29
C ASP A 280 1.63 16.62 20.05
N ALA A 281 2.38 17.70 19.80
CA ALA A 281 2.13 18.60 18.67
C ALA A 281 2.39 17.90 17.32
N VAL A 282 1.42 17.98 16.40
CA VAL A 282 1.58 17.51 15.02
C VAL A 282 2.26 18.60 14.20
N VAL A 283 3.52 18.38 13.83
CA VAL A 283 4.30 19.31 13.00
C VAL A 283 4.18 18.88 11.54
N LEU A 284 3.51 19.70 10.73
CA LEU A 284 3.40 19.50 9.29
C LEU A 284 4.74 19.80 8.58
N SER A 285 4.92 19.33 7.35
CA SER A 285 6.17 19.54 6.58
C SER A 285 6.45 21.01 6.25
N ASN A 286 5.41 21.86 6.25
CA ASN A 286 5.53 23.31 6.10
C ASN A 286 5.91 24.03 7.42
N GLY A 287 6.18 23.28 8.49
CA GLY A 287 6.54 23.79 9.81
C GLY A 287 5.36 24.25 10.65
N TYR A 288 4.13 24.17 10.14
CA TYR A 288 2.92 24.50 10.90
C TYR A 288 2.71 23.47 12.02
N LYS A 289 2.51 23.97 13.24
CA LYS A 289 2.29 23.13 14.43
C LYS A 289 0.82 23.10 14.79
N ILE A 290 0.31 21.90 14.98
CA ILE A 290 -1.09 21.66 15.34
C ILE A 290 -1.13 21.08 16.74
N ALA A 291 -1.85 21.76 17.63
CA ALA A 291 -2.28 21.20 18.90
C ALA A 291 -3.57 20.41 18.64
N PRO A 292 -3.56 19.07 18.78
CA PRO A 292 -4.64 18.25 18.24
C PRO A 292 -5.83 18.05 19.20
N LEU A 293 -5.63 18.27 20.50
CA LEU A 293 -6.54 17.79 21.54
C LEU A 293 -7.93 18.44 21.53
N ASP A 294 -8.03 19.76 21.36
CA ASP A 294 -9.31 20.45 21.35
C ASP A 294 -10.19 19.98 20.18
N THR A 295 -9.55 19.74 19.03
CA THR A 295 -10.19 19.22 17.81
C THR A 295 -10.65 17.78 18.01
N GLU A 296 -9.79 16.91 18.54
CA GLU A 296 -10.12 15.50 18.82
C GLU A 296 -11.23 15.35 19.86
N ALA A 297 -11.17 16.15 20.93
CA ALA A 297 -12.18 16.13 21.99
C ALA A 297 -13.57 16.50 21.45
N LEU A 298 -13.65 17.57 20.64
CA LEU A 298 -14.91 17.99 20.03
C LEU A 298 -15.46 16.95 19.05
N ILE A 299 -14.61 16.32 18.22
CA ILE A 299 -15.05 15.31 17.26
C ILE A 299 -15.51 14.03 17.98
N THR A 300 -14.86 13.68 19.09
CA THR A 300 -15.19 12.50 19.89
C THR A 300 -16.55 12.62 20.58
N THR A 301 -17.15 13.82 20.68
CA THR A 301 -18.53 13.96 21.19
C THR A 301 -19.59 13.40 20.22
N HIS A 302 -19.22 13.00 19.00
CA HIS A 302 -20.14 12.34 18.08
C HIS A 302 -20.54 10.96 18.61
N PRO A 303 -21.84 10.61 18.70
CA PRO A 303 -22.30 9.38 19.38
C PRO A 303 -21.73 8.08 18.79
N ALA A 304 -21.41 8.07 17.50
CA ALA A 304 -20.83 6.91 16.79
C ALA A 304 -19.29 6.80 16.88
N VAL A 305 -18.59 7.84 17.35
CA VAL A 305 -17.13 7.85 17.42
C VAL A 305 -16.68 7.26 18.76
N ASP A 306 -15.78 6.30 18.71
CA ASP A 306 -15.13 5.69 19.89
C ASP A 306 -13.82 6.41 20.26
N GLY A 307 -13.17 7.02 19.26
CA GLY A 307 -11.99 7.86 19.44
C GLY A 307 -11.49 8.40 18.11
N CYS A 308 -10.71 9.48 18.13
CA CYS A 308 -10.06 10.00 16.92
C CYS A 308 -8.67 10.58 17.21
N LEU A 309 -7.83 10.63 16.17
CA LEU A 309 -6.49 11.21 16.23
C LEU A 309 -6.25 12.09 15.00
N VAL A 310 -5.79 13.33 15.22
CA VAL A 310 -5.20 14.18 14.19
C VAL A 310 -3.85 13.59 13.79
N ILE A 311 -3.68 13.43 12.48
CA ILE A 311 -2.50 12.86 11.82
C ILE A 311 -1.88 13.89 10.86
N GLY A 312 -0.72 13.57 10.29
CA GLY A 312 -0.03 14.44 9.32
C GLY A 312 1.35 14.93 9.74
N MET A 313 1.98 14.29 10.73
CA MET A 313 3.37 14.60 11.09
C MET A 313 4.28 14.46 9.86
N GLY A 314 4.99 15.53 9.50
CA GLY A 314 5.84 15.57 8.31
C GLY A 314 5.10 15.54 6.97
N LYS A 315 3.78 15.75 6.95
CA LYS A 315 2.94 15.81 5.73
C LYS A 315 2.53 17.26 5.42
N PRO A 316 2.18 17.61 4.16
CA PRO A 316 1.82 18.99 3.80
C PRO A 316 0.49 19.45 4.39
N GLN A 317 -0.42 18.51 4.70
CA GLN A 317 -1.77 18.78 5.18
C GLN A 317 -2.06 18.00 6.46
N ALA A 318 -2.87 18.57 7.35
CA ALA A 318 -3.39 17.88 8.52
C ALA A 318 -4.53 16.92 8.14
N GLY A 319 -4.58 15.77 8.78
CA GLY A 319 -5.61 14.76 8.57
C GLY A 319 -6.20 14.25 9.87
N LEU A 320 -7.20 13.39 9.77
CA LEU A 320 -7.92 12.85 10.92
C LEU A 320 -8.19 11.36 10.73
N LEU A 321 -7.83 10.55 11.72
CA LEU A 321 -8.12 9.12 11.79
C LEU A 321 -9.19 8.86 12.86
N ILE A 322 -10.30 8.23 12.49
CA ILE A 322 -11.49 8.05 13.34
C ILE A 322 -11.76 6.57 13.59
N GLN A 323 -11.84 6.16 14.85
CA GLN A 323 -12.36 4.87 15.25
C GLN A 323 -13.85 4.98 15.59
N LEU A 324 -14.68 4.11 14.99
CA LEU A 324 -16.11 4.01 15.28
C LEU A 324 -16.37 3.00 16.41
N LYS A 325 -17.47 3.22 17.17
CA LYS A 325 -17.95 2.25 18.17
C LYS A 325 -18.41 0.94 17.52
N ASP A 326 -19.08 1.04 16.38
CA ASP A 326 -19.45 -0.09 15.54
C ASP A 326 -18.95 0.13 14.10
N PRO A 327 -17.89 -0.56 13.66
CA PRO A 327 -17.35 -0.42 12.32
C PRO A 327 -18.33 -0.76 11.19
N SER A 328 -19.38 -1.55 11.46
CA SER A 328 -20.39 -1.94 10.47
C SER A 328 -21.35 -0.81 10.10
N THR A 329 -21.46 0.22 10.96
CA THR A 329 -22.30 1.40 10.73
C THR A 329 -21.68 2.40 9.73
N ARG A 330 -20.46 2.12 9.25
CA ARG A 330 -19.75 2.98 8.30
C ARG A 330 -20.51 3.10 6.98
N ASN A 331 -21.07 4.28 6.72
CA ASN A 331 -21.70 4.67 5.47
C ASN A 331 -21.48 6.18 5.20
N ASN A 332 -21.95 6.68 4.06
CA ASN A 332 -21.76 8.09 3.69
C ASN A 332 -22.53 9.05 4.62
N GLU A 333 -23.73 8.67 5.07
CA GLU A 333 -24.56 9.49 5.95
C GLU A 333 -23.89 9.72 7.32
N LEU A 334 -23.28 8.68 7.87
CA LEU A 334 -22.50 8.75 9.12
C LEU A 334 -21.23 9.60 8.95
N PHE A 335 -20.58 9.51 7.80
CA PHE A 335 -19.44 10.37 7.50
C PHE A 335 -19.85 11.83 7.42
N ASP A 336 -20.99 12.14 6.79
CA ASP A 336 -21.55 13.49 6.72
C ASP A 336 -21.87 14.06 8.10
N SER A 337 -22.50 13.27 8.98
CA SER A 337 -22.81 13.71 10.34
C SER A 337 -21.55 13.97 11.18
N ILE A 338 -20.49 13.17 10.99
CA ILE A 338 -19.19 13.41 11.63
C ILE A 338 -18.51 14.65 11.04
N TRP A 339 -18.58 14.85 9.71
CA TRP A 339 -18.01 16.01 9.03
C TRP A 339 -18.61 17.32 9.53
N GLU A 340 -19.90 17.40 9.83
CA GLU A 340 -20.51 18.59 10.43
C GLU A 340 -19.85 19.00 11.77
N ILE A 341 -19.39 18.02 12.56
CA ILE A 341 -18.65 18.29 13.80
C ILE A 341 -17.22 18.75 13.48
N VAL A 342 -16.57 18.14 12.49
CA VAL A 342 -15.24 18.54 12.01
C VAL A 342 -15.26 19.98 11.46
N GLU A 343 -16.30 20.36 10.71
CA GLU A 343 -16.47 21.73 10.24
C GLU A 343 -16.63 22.71 11.40
N ARG A 344 -17.40 22.36 12.44
CA ARG A 344 -17.47 23.19 13.65
C ARG A 344 -16.11 23.32 14.33
N ALA A 345 -15.32 22.24 14.38
CA ALA A 345 -13.96 22.27 14.92
C ALA A 345 -13.05 23.23 14.13
N ASN A 346 -13.09 23.17 12.79
CA ASN A 346 -12.35 24.06 11.90
C ASN A 346 -12.68 25.56 12.09
N HIS A 347 -13.91 25.88 12.53
CA HIS A 347 -14.37 27.27 12.72
C HIS A 347 -14.23 27.77 14.17
N SER A 348 -13.81 26.93 15.11
CA SER A 348 -13.66 27.31 16.53
C SER A 348 -12.40 28.17 16.74
N GLY A 349 -12.60 29.41 17.19
CA GLY A 349 -11.72 30.56 16.93
C GLY A 349 -10.38 30.70 17.69
N PHE A 350 -9.69 29.62 18.07
CA PHE A 350 -8.39 29.74 18.76
C PHE A 350 -7.24 28.88 18.19
N GLN A 351 -7.49 27.91 17.32
CA GLN A 351 -6.45 27.11 16.67
C GLN A 351 -6.79 26.92 15.19
N LYS A 352 -5.92 27.33 14.27
CA LYS A 352 -6.14 27.17 12.82
C LYS A 352 -5.89 25.73 12.38
N VAL A 353 -6.56 24.74 12.98
CA VAL A 353 -6.56 23.38 12.45
C VAL A 353 -7.58 23.36 11.31
N ARG A 354 -7.09 23.37 10.07
CA ARG A 354 -7.95 23.22 8.87
C ARG A 354 -7.89 21.77 8.41
N LEU A 355 -8.77 20.92 8.95
CA LEU A 355 -8.96 19.57 8.44
C LEU A 355 -9.80 19.63 7.16
N GLN A 356 -9.29 19.03 6.09
CA GLN A 356 -10.02 18.90 4.84
C GLN A 356 -10.75 17.57 4.81
N ARG A 357 -11.90 17.55 4.14
CA ARG A 357 -12.78 16.38 4.06
C ARG A 357 -12.09 15.17 3.46
N ASP A 358 -11.27 15.41 2.44
CA ASP A 358 -10.49 14.36 1.79
C ASP A 358 -9.43 13.77 2.71
N TYR A 359 -8.97 14.51 3.72
CA TYR A 359 -7.95 14.07 4.67
C TYR A 359 -8.53 13.44 5.96
N ILE A 360 -9.75 12.90 5.88
CA ILE A 360 -10.34 12.07 6.94
C ILE A 360 -10.34 10.58 6.56
N ALA A 361 -9.94 9.74 7.50
CA ALA A 361 -9.94 8.29 7.40
C ALA A 361 -10.65 7.64 8.59
N PHE A 362 -11.19 6.44 8.36
CA PHE A 362 -11.63 5.56 9.45
C PHE A 362 -10.57 4.51 9.76
N ALA A 363 -10.45 4.17 11.05
CA ALA A 363 -9.62 3.09 11.57
C ALA A 363 -10.06 1.74 11.00
N GLU A 364 -9.09 0.89 10.63
CA GLU A 364 -9.33 -0.49 10.20
C GLU A 364 -9.99 -1.33 11.33
N PRO A 365 -11.07 -2.10 11.07
CA PRO A 365 -11.82 -2.83 12.10
C PRO A 365 -10.98 -3.84 12.89
N ASN A 366 -9.94 -4.40 12.29
CA ASN A 366 -9.03 -5.38 12.88
C ASN A 366 -7.81 -4.75 13.58
N LYS A 367 -7.71 -3.42 13.61
CA LYS A 367 -6.61 -2.69 14.28
C LYS A 367 -7.16 -1.60 15.20
N PRO A 368 -7.98 -1.93 16.23
CA PRO A 368 -8.52 -0.91 17.13
C PRO A 368 -7.39 -0.04 17.72
N PHE A 369 -7.69 1.21 18.07
CA PHE A 369 -6.69 2.07 18.70
C PHE A 369 -6.16 1.42 19.96
N ILE A 370 -4.85 1.53 20.16
CA ILE A 370 -4.20 0.98 21.33
C ILE A 370 -4.57 1.88 22.51
N ARG A 371 -5.15 1.29 23.56
CA ARG A 371 -5.60 2.01 24.75
C ARG A 371 -4.77 1.65 25.98
N THR A 372 -4.79 2.52 26.97
CA THR A 372 -4.33 2.22 28.34
C THR A 372 -5.43 1.48 29.10
N ASP A 373 -5.12 0.97 30.30
CA ASP A 373 -6.15 0.36 31.18
C ASP A 373 -7.19 1.38 31.66
N LYS A 374 -6.96 2.70 31.42
CA LYS A 374 -7.93 3.79 31.65
C LYS A 374 -8.80 4.07 30.42
N SER A 375 -8.76 3.20 29.41
CA SER A 375 -9.41 3.36 28.10
C SER A 375 -8.96 4.60 27.30
N THR A 376 -7.87 5.28 27.70
CA THR A 376 -7.33 6.43 26.93
C THR A 376 -6.45 5.96 25.77
N ILE A 377 -6.47 6.67 24.64
CA ILE A 377 -5.70 6.29 23.43
C ILE A 377 -4.20 6.52 23.66
N LYS A 378 -3.37 5.50 23.42
CA LYS A 378 -1.91 5.59 23.37
C LYS A 378 -1.48 6.16 22.01
N ARG A 379 -1.54 7.49 21.83
CA ARG A 379 -1.28 8.19 20.55
C ARG A 379 -0.09 7.61 19.80
N ARG A 380 1.10 7.56 20.40
CA ARG A 380 2.32 7.11 19.71
C ARG A 380 2.21 5.67 19.23
N ALA A 381 1.76 4.76 20.09
CA ALA A 381 1.62 3.35 19.74
C ALA A 381 0.56 3.15 18.64
N THR A 382 -0.55 3.89 18.71
CA THR A 382 -1.59 3.88 17.66
C THR A 382 -1.05 4.46 16.34
N LEU A 383 -0.31 5.56 16.37
CA LEU A 383 0.31 6.13 15.16
C LEU A 383 1.37 5.19 14.56
N GLU A 384 2.13 4.46 15.39
CA GLU A 384 3.06 3.42 14.94
C GLU A 384 2.30 2.22 14.32
N LEU A 385 1.21 1.77 14.93
CA LEU A 385 0.31 0.73 14.39
C LEU A 385 -0.28 1.13 13.02
N TYR A 386 -0.56 2.41 12.84
CA TYR A 386 -1.14 2.99 11.63
C TYR A 386 -0.11 3.66 10.71
N ALA A 387 1.19 3.55 10.96
CA ALA A 387 2.21 4.30 10.23
C ALA A 387 2.13 4.06 8.71
N GLU A 388 2.09 2.79 8.31
CA GLU A 388 1.95 2.43 6.90
C GLU A 388 0.61 2.88 6.29
N PHE A 389 -0.48 2.82 7.07
CA PHE A 389 -1.78 3.28 6.61
C PHE A 389 -1.77 4.79 6.37
N ILE A 390 -1.23 5.57 7.31
CA ILE A 390 -1.10 7.02 7.22
C ILE A 390 -0.22 7.39 6.02
N ASP A 391 0.90 6.69 5.83
CA ASP A 391 1.77 6.96 4.68
C ASP A 391 1.08 6.70 3.33
N ARG A 392 0.38 5.57 3.19
CA ARG A 392 -0.44 5.30 1.99
C ARG A 392 -1.56 6.32 1.82
N PHE A 393 -2.25 6.67 2.91
CA PHE A 393 -3.37 7.60 2.93
C PHE A 393 -2.98 8.97 2.37
N TYR A 394 -1.80 9.47 2.74
CA TYR A 394 -1.27 10.73 2.21
C TYR A 394 -0.70 10.58 0.80
N ALA A 395 -0.03 9.47 0.48
CA ALA A 395 0.55 9.25 -0.86
C ALA A 395 -0.52 9.32 -1.97
N THR A 396 -1.70 8.73 -1.75
CA THR A 396 -2.80 8.75 -2.72
C THR A 396 -3.47 10.13 -2.88
N ARG A 397 -3.20 11.08 -1.97
CA ARG A 397 -3.83 12.42 -1.92
C ARG A 397 -2.87 13.53 -2.34
N ASP A 398 -1.58 13.33 -2.12
CA ASP A 398 -0.53 14.17 -2.70
C ASP A 398 -0.48 14.05 -4.24
N GLU A 399 -0.89 12.90 -4.80
CA GLU A 399 -1.10 12.74 -6.26
C GLU A 399 -2.33 13.52 -6.77
N GLY A 400 -3.38 13.67 -5.96
CA GLY A 400 -4.57 14.46 -6.29
C GLY A 400 -4.32 15.98 -6.32
N ALA A 401 -3.41 16.47 -5.47
CA ALA A 401 -3.04 17.89 -5.41
C ALA A 401 -2.20 18.39 -6.62
N LEU A 402 -1.78 17.46 -7.49
CA LEU A 402 -1.16 17.77 -8.79
C LEU A 402 -2.19 17.92 -9.93
N ASN A 403 -3.45 17.54 -9.70
CA ASN A 403 -4.52 17.46 -10.71
C ASN A 403 -5.71 18.42 -10.46
N GLU A 404 -5.60 19.39 -9.55
CA GLU A 404 -6.54 20.52 -9.58
C GLU A 404 -6.30 21.32 -10.86
N GLU A 405 -7.30 21.35 -11.74
CA GLU A 405 -7.35 22.20 -12.93
C GLU A 405 -7.04 23.65 -12.56
N PHE A 406 -5.80 24.11 -12.78
CA PHE A 406 -5.52 25.54 -12.84
C PHE A 406 -6.05 26.03 -14.18
N ASP A 407 -6.88 27.09 -14.16
CA ASP A 407 -7.15 27.89 -15.35
C ASP A 407 -5.82 28.13 -16.08
N VAL A 408 -5.74 27.76 -17.35
CA VAL A 408 -4.50 27.87 -18.14
C VAL A 408 -4.16 29.35 -18.33
N TYR A 409 -3.49 29.96 -17.35
CA TYR A 409 -2.95 31.30 -17.46
C TYR A 409 -1.74 31.25 -18.39
N LYS A 410 -1.91 31.73 -19.64
CA LYS A 410 -0.76 32.01 -20.51
C LYS A 410 -0.12 33.32 -20.07
N ILE A 411 1.14 33.27 -19.65
CA ILE A 411 1.93 34.47 -19.37
C ILE A 411 2.50 34.97 -20.69
N ASP A 412 2.09 36.17 -21.10
CA ASP A 412 2.60 36.82 -22.31
C ASP A 412 3.94 37.50 -21.99
N ALA A 413 5.03 36.84 -22.40
CA ALA A 413 6.40 37.28 -22.16
C ALA A 413 6.98 38.21 -23.26
N THR A 414 6.13 38.81 -24.11
CA THR A 414 6.59 39.66 -25.23
C THR A 414 7.14 41.02 -24.79
N SER A 415 6.72 41.55 -23.64
CA SER A 415 7.22 42.79 -23.05
C SER A 415 7.12 42.78 -21.52
N GLU A 416 7.82 43.69 -20.86
CA GLU A 416 7.73 43.85 -19.40
C GLU A 416 6.32 44.26 -18.94
N GLU A 417 5.61 45.04 -19.76
CA GLU A 417 4.23 45.48 -19.52
C GLU A 417 3.22 44.31 -19.58
N THR A 418 3.38 43.41 -20.56
CA THR A 418 2.52 42.22 -20.69
C THR A 418 2.79 41.15 -19.63
N ILE A 419 4.05 41.06 -19.15
CA ILE A 419 4.41 40.21 -18.01
C ILE A 419 3.77 40.73 -16.73
N LEU A 420 3.79 42.06 -16.53
CA LEU A 420 3.13 42.69 -15.38
C LEU A 420 1.63 42.44 -15.36
N ASP A 421 0.96 42.59 -16.49
CA ASP A 421 -0.48 42.29 -16.58
C ASP A 421 -0.79 40.80 -16.37
N SER A 422 0.08 39.90 -16.82
CA SER A 422 -0.07 38.46 -16.62
C SER A 422 0.13 38.06 -15.16
N VAL A 423 1.16 38.62 -14.50
CA VAL A 423 1.42 38.43 -13.07
C VAL A 423 0.28 39.00 -12.23
N ARG A 424 -0.24 40.18 -12.59
CA ARG A 424 -1.41 40.78 -11.93
C ARG A 424 -2.63 39.87 -12.02
N LYS A 425 -2.93 39.31 -13.20
CA LYS A 425 -4.05 38.37 -13.39
C LYS A 425 -3.91 37.11 -12.52
N VAL A 426 -2.72 36.52 -12.47
CA VAL A 426 -2.45 35.33 -11.64
C VAL A 426 -2.55 35.65 -10.16
N LEU A 427 -2.02 36.79 -9.71
CA LEU A 427 -2.13 37.17 -8.30
C LEU A 427 -3.54 37.61 -7.92
N SER A 428 -4.30 38.21 -8.86
CA SER A 428 -5.70 38.60 -8.63
C SER A 428 -6.67 37.44 -8.51
N SER A 429 -6.35 36.28 -9.11
CA SER A 429 -7.18 35.08 -8.94
C SER A 429 -6.97 34.41 -7.58
N ILE A 430 -5.88 34.75 -6.91
CA ILE A 430 -5.51 34.24 -5.58
C ILE A 430 -5.93 35.27 -4.50
N ILE A 431 -5.74 36.56 -4.79
CA ILE A 431 -6.08 37.70 -3.93
C ILE A 431 -6.79 38.77 -4.78
N PRO A 432 -8.13 38.83 -4.74
CA PRO A 432 -8.92 39.75 -5.55
C PRO A 432 -8.50 41.23 -5.44
N GLU A 433 -8.01 41.64 -4.27
CA GLU A 433 -7.56 43.01 -3.96
C GLU A 433 -6.37 43.44 -4.83
N VAL A 434 -5.55 42.49 -5.32
CA VAL A 434 -4.41 42.76 -6.21
C VAL A 434 -4.85 43.29 -7.58
N GLN A 435 -6.11 43.08 -7.98
CA GLN A 435 -6.62 43.55 -9.27
C GLN A 435 -6.64 45.09 -9.38
N ALA A 436 -6.90 45.78 -8.26
CA ALA A 436 -6.96 47.23 -8.18
C ALA A 436 -5.66 47.86 -7.62
N ALA A 437 -4.67 47.04 -7.29
CA ALA A 437 -3.41 47.45 -6.68
C ALA A 437 -2.52 48.23 -7.64
N SER A 438 -1.86 49.26 -7.11
CA SER A 438 -0.80 49.96 -7.83
C SER A 438 0.40 49.02 -8.06
N PRO A 439 1.12 49.10 -9.20
CA PRO A 439 2.29 48.24 -9.47
C PRO A 439 3.40 48.26 -8.40
N ASP A 440 3.46 49.33 -7.61
CA ASP A 440 4.47 49.55 -6.57
C ASP A 440 3.97 49.25 -5.16
N GLU A 441 2.71 48.85 -5.01
CA GLU A 441 2.19 48.41 -3.72
C GLU A 441 2.70 47.01 -3.36
N ASN A 442 2.91 46.81 -2.07
CA ASN A 442 3.42 45.58 -1.51
C ASN A 442 2.29 44.54 -1.41
N VAL A 443 2.44 43.44 -2.14
CA VAL A 443 1.40 42.39 -2.19
C VAL A 443 1.22 41.66 -0.85
N PHE A 444 2.22 41.70 0.05
CA PHE A 444 2.13 41.11 1.38
C PHE A 444 1.20 41.91 2.30
N ASP A 445 1.13 43.23 2.12
CA ASP A 445 0.24 44.11 2.89
C ASP A 445 -1.24 43.92 2.49
N MET A 446 -1.48 43.22 1.37
CA MET A 446 -2.79 42.87 0.81
C MET A 446 -3.23 41.44 1.17
N GLY A 447 -2.53 40.77 2.08
CA GLY A 447 -2.91 39.44 2.57
C GLY A 447 -2.23 38.27 1.86
N LEU A 448 -1.20 38.51 1.03
CA LEU A 448 -0.39 37.44 0.44
C LEU A 448 0.49 36.78 1.52
N ASP A 449 -0.01 35.71 2.11
CA ASP A 449 0.74 34.93 3.09
C ASP A 449 1.67 33.90 2.42
N SER A 450 2.42 33.17 3.25
CA SER A 450 3.42 32.22 2.75
C SER A 450 2.83 31.06 1.95
N LEU A 451 1.60 30.63 2.25
CA LEU A 451 0.90 29.59 1.48
C LEU A 451 0.51 30.11 0.10
N LEU A 452 -0.01 31.35 0.05
CA LEU A 452 -0.38 31.99 -1.20
C LEU A 452 0.85 32.32 -2.07
N VAL A 453 2.00 32.69 -1.47
CA VAL A 453 3.27 32.83 -2.22
C VAL A 453 3.68 31.53 -2.90
N TYR A 454 3.63 30.41 -2.20
CA TYR A 454 3.96 29.11 -2.78
C TYR A 454 3.02 28.77 -3.94
N HIS A 455 1.73 29.05 -3.76
CA HIS A 455 0.72 28.85 -4.79
C HIS A 455 0.99 29.71 -6.03
N SER A 456 1.20 31.03 -5.87
CA SER A 456 1.50 31.96 -6.95
C SER A 456 2.74 31.56 -7.75
N ILE A 457 3.82 31.19 -7.05
CA ILE A 457 5.07 30.75 -7.69
C ILE A 457 4.86 29.45 -8.47
N ARG A 458 4.06 28.52 -7.95
CA ARG A 458 3.75 27.27 -8.64
C ARG A 458 2.99 27.52 -9.95
N VAL A 459 1.98 28.40 -9.92
CA VAL A 459 1.20 28.78 -11.12
C VAL A 459 2.10 29.45 -12.16
N ILE A 460 2.92 30.43 -11.74
CA ILE A 460 3.82 31.15 -12.64
C ILE A 460 4.91 30.24 -13.21
N ARG A 461 5.45 29.29 -12.43
CA ARG A 461 6.41 28.27 -12.91
C ARG A 461 5.82 27.40 -14.01
N ALA A 462 4.58 26.94 -13.81
CA ALA A 462 3.88 26.10 -14.77
C ALA A 462 3.63 26.87 -16.08
N ALA A 463 3.23 28.15 -15.98
CA ALA A 463 2.95 29.00 -17.13
C ALA A 463 4.20 29.47 -17.91
N THR A 464 5.36 29.63 -17.25
CA THR A 464 6.60 30.15 -17.88
C THR A 464 7.63 29.07 -18.22
N GLY A 465 7.52 27.87 -17.66
CA GLY A 465 8.49 26.79 -17.86
C GLY A 465 9.83 26.99 -17.12
N LEU A 466 9.92 27.95 -16.20
CA LEU A 466 11.16 28.32 -15.49
C LEU A 466 11.62 27.30 -14.42
N LYS A 467 10.89 26.20 -14.23
CA LYS A 467 11.20 25.10 -13.28
C LYS A 467 11.71 25.63 -11.92
N GLU A 468 12.86 25.17 -11.43
CA GLU A 468 13.42 25.58 -10.14
C GLU A 468 14.08 26.96 -10.13
N LYS A 469 14.27 27.60 -11.30
CA LYS A 469 14.92 28.92 -11.41
C LYS A 469 14.07 30.03 -10.79
N LEU A 470 12.74 29.92 -10.81
CA LEU A 470 11.84 30.80 -10.07
C LEU A 470 11.51 30.15 -8.70
N ALA A 471 11.43 30.88 -7.58
CA ALA A 471 11.19 30.32 -6.25
C ALA A 471 10.53 31.36 -5.33
N ALA A 472 9.94 30.93 -4.20
CA ALA A 472 9.27 31.81 -3.24
C ALA A 472 10.13 32.99 -2.79
N ARG A 473 11.42 32.75 -2.51
CA ARG A 473 12.40 33.80 -2.17
C ARG A 473 12.47 34.95 -3.18
N HIS A 474 12.15 34.69 -4.45
CA HIS A 474 12.18 35.71 -5.50
C HIS A 474 10.95 36.64 -5.45
N LEU A 475 9.80 36.17 -4.97
CA LEU A 475 8.64 37.04 -4.71
C LEU A 475 8.82 37.80 -3.39
N TYR A 476 9.40 37.17 -2.35
CA TYR A 476 9.78 37.88 -1.13
C TYR A 476 10.84 38.96 -1.37
N GLY A 477 11.82 38.69 -2.23
CA GLY A 477 12.86 39.65 -2.62
C GLY A 477 12.37 40.76 -3.54
N ASN A 478 11.20 40.59 -4.17
CA ASN A 478 10.58 41.54 -5.09
C ASN A 478 9.09 41.71 -4.73
N PRO A 479 8.77 42.38 -3.61
CA PRO A 479 7.45 42.34 -2.99
C PRO A 479 6.35 43.16 -3.71
N THR A 480 6.65 43.77 -4.86
CA THR A 480 5.70 44.58 -5.63
C THR A 480 5.53 43.97 -7.02
N LEU A 481 4.36 44.19 -7.65
CA LEU A 481 4.08 43.67 -8.99
C LEU A 481 5.15 44.10 -10.01
N SER A 482 5.53 45.38 -9.96
CA SER A 482 6.56 45.97 -10.83
C SER A 482 7.91 45.27 -10.69
N LYS A 483 8.42 45.12 -9.45
CA LYS A 483 9.72 44.50 -9.19
C LYS A 483 9.73 43.02 -9.55
N PHE A 484 8.65 42.31 -9.23
CA PHE A 484 8.57 40.88 -9.48
C PHE A 484 8.46 40.58 -10.98
N SER A 485 7.70 41.37 -11.73
CA SER A 485 7.58 41.23 -13.17
C SER A 485 8.87 41.57 -13.91
N ALA A 486 9.60 42.61 -13.48
CA ALA A 486 10.94 42.93 -14.01
C ALA A 486 11.94 41.78 -13.77
N PHE A 487 11.91 41.20 -12.56
CA PHE A 487 12.71 40.02 -12.22
C PHE A 487 12.34 38.81 -13.07
N LEU A 488 11.05 38.60 -13.32
CA LEU A 488 10.57 37.50 -14.15
C LEU A 488 11.00 37.68 -15.62
N ALA A 489 10.94 38.91 -16.15
CA ALA A 489 11.38 39.24 -17.50
C ALA A 489 12.88 38.95 -17.72
N THR A 490 13.72 39.32 -16.75
CA THR A 490 15.16 39.03 -16.81
C THR A 490 15.45 37.53 -16.76
N LEU A 491 14.72 36.76 -15.95
CA LEU A 491 14.84 35.29 -15.91
C LEU A 491 14.46 34.61 -17.23
N ILE A 492 13.38 35.06 -17.87
CA ILE A 492 12.89 34.50 -19.15
C ILE A 492 13.88 34.79 -20.29
N GLN A 493 14.47 35.99 -20.33
CA GLN A 493 15.48 36.33 -21.33
C GLN A 493 16.78 35.51 -21.17
N GLN A 494 17.21 35.23 -19.94
CA GLN A 494 18.38 34.39 -19.66
C GLN A 494 18.15 32.94 -20.13
N GLU A 495 16.97 32.37 -19.85
CA GLU A 495 16.59 31.03 -20.30
C GLU A 495 16.54 30.89 -21.83
N THR A 496 16.16 31.97 -22.54
CA THR A 496 16.09 31.97 -24.01
C THR A 496 17.48 32.00 -24.65
N LYS A 497 18.45 32.67 -24.02
CA LYS A 497 19.87 32.69 -24.46
C LYS A 497 20.59 31.37 -24.22
N ASP A 498 20.36 30.72 -23.07
CA ASP A 498 20.99 29.43 -22.75
C ASP A 498 20.57 28.29 -23.69
N LYS A 499 19.43 28.43 -24.39
CA LYS A 499 18.94 27.44 -25.38
C LYS A 499 19.52 27.62 -26.79
N THR A 500 20.20 28.73 -27.09
CA THR A 500 20.76 29.01 -28.43
C THR A 500 22.23 28.62 -28.60
N ASP A 501 22.95 28.31 -27.52
CA ASP A 501 24.38 27.92 -27.57
C ASP A 501 24.57 26.41 -27.24
N PHE A 502 24.40 25.55 -28.24
CA PHE A 502 24.96 24.18 -28.26
C PHE A 502 25.46 23.85 -29.68
N PRO A 503 26.77 23.63 -29.93
CA PRO A 503 27.28 23.22 -31.23
C PRO A 503 27.33 21.69 -31.41
N THR A 504 27.00 21.26 -32.62
CA THR A 504 27.13 19.90 -33.18
C THR A 504 28.59 19.43 -33.26
N ASN A 505 28.89 18.24 -32.72
CA ASN A 505 30.20 17.60 -32.81
C ASN A 505 30.35 16.81 -34.14
N GLU A 506 31.34 17.18 -34.95
CA GLU A 506 31.97 16.32 -35.95
C GLU A 506 33.21 15.62 -35.37
N LEU A 507 33.45 14.39 -35.82
CA LEU A 507 34.56 13.50 -35.44
C LEU A 507 35.93 14.05 -35.88
N THR A 508 36.98 13.79 -35.07
CA THR A 508 38.30 13.34 -35.58
C THR A 508 39.20 12.78 -34.46
N ASN A 509 40.01 11.80 -34.87
CA ASN A 509 40.92 10.93 -34.10
C ASN A 509 42.18 11.61 -33.52
N GLY A 510 42.82 10.92 -32.55
CA GLY A 510 44.26 11.02 -32.23
C GLY A 510 44.53 11.04 -30.71
N GLU A 511 44.77 9.88 -30.08
CA GLU A 511 46.09 9.29 -29.76
C GLU A 511 46.67 9.68 -28.37
N VAL A 512 46.64 8.66 -27.49
CA VAL A 512 47.60 8.21 -26.45
C VAL A 512 48.58 9.22 -25.82
N ASP A 513 48.48 9.39 -24.49
CA ASP A 513 49.63 9.19 -23.60
C ASP A 513 49.23 8.95 -22.12
N ARG A 514 49.81 7.91 -21.51
CA ARG A 514 49.92 7.70 -20.05
C ARG A 514 51.37 8.07 -19.69
N PRO A 515 51.71 8.67 -18.53
CA PRO A 515 51.62 7.93 -17.26
C PRO A 515 51.49 8.71 -15.93
N SER A 516 51.10 7.95 -14.90
CA SER A 516 51.56 7.96 -13.50
C SER A 516 51.24 9.12 -12.54
N GLY A 517 50.76 8.73 -11.34
CA GLY A 517 51.18 9.35 -10.07
C GLY A 517 50.11 10.14 -9.31
N SER A 518 49.54 9.50 -8.29
CA SER A 518 49.02 10.07 -7.02
C SER A 518 48.50 11.53 -7.01
N THR A 519 47.23 11.72 -6.66
CA THR A 519 46.80 12.16 -5.31
C THR A 519 45.28 12.29 -5.31
N ILE A 520 44.64 11.60 -4.36
CA ILE A 520 43.23 11.76 -4.02
C ILE A 520 43.01 13.21 -3.58
N GLN A 521 42.24 13.98 -4.34
CA GLN A 521 41.54 15.16 -3.82
C GLN A 521 40.04 14.91 -3.95
N GLN A 522 39.42 14.65 -2.79
CA GLN A 522 37.97 14.65 -2.62
C GLN A 522 37.42 16.05 -2.91
N PRO A 523 36.35 16.20 -3.73
CA PRO A 523 35.58 17.42 -3.75
C PRO A 523 34.65 17.48 -2.52
N THR A 524 34.49 18.68 -2.00
CA THR A 524 33.79 19.08 -0.77
C THR A 524 32.27 18.82 -0.78
N ASN A 525 31.88 17.71 -0.16
CA ASN A 525 30.80 17.44 0.82
C ASN A 525 29.44 18.17 0.95
N ASP A 526 28.94 18.99 0.02
CA ASP A 526 27.52 19.45 0.08
C ASP A 526 26.65 18.98 -1.10
N SER A 527 27.16 18.95 -2.34
CA SER A 527 26.36 18.49 -3.49
C SER A 527 26.09 16.98 -3.52
N THR A 528 26.94 16.17 -2.88
CA THR A 528 26.80 14.70 -2.80
C THR A 528 25.72 14.24 -1.82
N LYS A 529 25.42 15.05 -0.79
CA LYS A 529 24.36 14.74 0.19
C LYS A 529 22.97 14.95 -0.38
N GLU A 530 22.76 16.01 -1.15
CA GLU A 530 21.48 16.33 -1.79
C GLU A 530 21.13 15.33 -2.90
N HIS A 531 22.11 14.97 -3.75
CA HIS A 531 21.96 13.89 -4.73
C HIS A 531 21.76 12.51 -4.05
N GLY A 532 22.42 12.28 -2.90
CA GLY A 532 22.24 11.08 -2.09
C GLY A 532 20.83 10.96 -1.50
N LEU A 533 20.27 12.06 -0.99
CA LEU A 533 18.92 12.11 -0.42
C LEU A 533 17.84 11.94 -1.50
N LEU A 534 17.96 12.64 -2.64
CA LEU A 534 17.01 12.48 -3.76
C LEU A 534 17.02 11.04 -4.30
N ARG A 535 18.21 10.44 -4.42
CA ARG A 535 18.35 9.03 -4.79
C ARG A 535 17.73 8.10 -3.75
N ALA A 536 17.93 8.36 -2.46
CA ALA A 536 17.31 7.58 -1.39
C ALA A 536 15.77 7.71 -1.39
N ILE A 537 15.22 8.90 -1.66
CA ILE A 537 13.78 9.13 -1.81
C ILE A 537 13.23 8.37 -3.01
N GLN A 538 13.89 8.46 -4.18
CA GLN A 538 13.48 7.70 -5.37
C GLN A 538 13.54 6.20 -5.13
N GLU A 539 14.62 5.70 -4.53
CA GLU A 539 14.74 4.27 -4.17
C GLU A 539 13.70 3.82 -3.15
N HIS A 540 13.30 4.69 -2.21
CA HIS A 540 12.22 4.42 -1.28
C HIS A 540 10.87 4.36 -2.01
N LYS A 541 10.56 5.33 -2.88
CA LYS A 541 9.33 5.37 -3.69
C LYS A 541 9.18 4.14 -4.58
N ARG A 542 10.27 3.70 -5.22
CA ARG A 542 10.31 2.47 -6.05
C ARG A 542 10.04 1.18 -5.27
N ARG A 543 10.01 1.23 -3.94
CA ARG A 543 9.74 0.08 -3.06
C ARG A 543 8.42 0.24 -2.29
N ILE A 544 7.63 1.26 -2.62
CA ILE A 544 6.25 1.36 -2.14
C ILE A 544 5.42 0.42 -3.02
N GLY A 545 4.77 -0.55 -2.39
CA GLY A 545 3.86 -1.46 -3.08
C GLY A 545 2.69 -0.71 -3.74
N PHE A 546 2.10 -1.30 -4.77
CA PHE A 546 1.04 -0.68 -5.55
C PHE A 546 -0.02 -1.71 -5.96
N LYS A 547 -1.22 -1.21 -6.33
CA LYS A 547 -2.31 -2.03 -6.87
C LYS A 547 -2.06 -2.37 -8.33
N MET A 548 -2.51 -3.56 -8.71
CA MET A 548 -2.52 -3.98 -10.11
C MET A 548 -3.51 -3.15 -10.93
N ASN A 549 -3.27 -3.04 -12.22
CA ASN A 549 -4.12 -2.28 -13.13
C ASN A 549 -5.27 -3.15 -13.69
N PRO A 550 -6.31 -2.53 -14.28
CA PRO A 550 -7.45 -3.28 -14.83
C PRO A 550 -7.09 -4.33 -15.89
N PHE A 551 -6.07 -4.10 -16.72
CA PHE A 551 -5.62 -5.08 -17.72
C PHE A 551 -4.87 -6.27 -17.12
N ASP A 552 -4.27 -6.13 -15.94
CA ASP A 552 -3.64 -7.25 -15.25
C ASP A 552 -4.67 -8.32 -14.88
N ALA A 553 -5.92 -7.91 -14.61
CA ALA A 553 -7.03 -8.82 -14.35
C ALA A 553 -7.41 -9.70 -15.57
N VAL A 554 -7.00 -9.33 -16.79
CA VAL A 554 -7.17 -10.17 -17.99
C VAL A 554 -6.38 -11.48 -17.86
N ASN A 555 -5.27 -11.46 -17.14
CA ASN A 555 -4.46 -12.64 -16.88
C ASN A 555 -4.86 -13.24 -15.53
N PRO A 556 -5.58 -14.37 -15.53
CA PRO A 556 -6.05 -14.94 -14.28
C PRO A 556 -4.89 -15.52 -13.47
N ASN A 557 -5.01 -15.52 -12.14
CA ASN A 557 -3.93 -15.88 -11.21
C ASN A 557 -3.41 -17.32 -11.45
N HIS A 558 -2.20 -17.42 -12.01
CA HIS A 558 -1.39 -18.63 -12.13
C HIS A 558 0.06 -18.27 -12.48
N TYR A 559 0.98 -19.21 -12.30
CA TYR A 559 2.37 -19.10 -12.76
C TYR A 559 2.50 -19.51 -14.23
N MET A 560 3.15 -18.66 -15.01
CA MET A 560 3.68 -18.96 -16.33
C MET A 560 5.16 -19.33 -16.19
N GLY A 561 5.58 -20.44 -16.81
CA GLY A 561 6.94 -20.96 -16.62
C GLY A 561 7.71 -21.27 -17.90
N PHE A 562 9.03 -21.20 -17.79
CA PHE A 562 10.01 -21.51 -18.84
C PHE A 562 11.12 -22.40 -18.27
N THR A 563 11.68 -23.26 -19.12
CA THR A 563 12.83 -24.13 -18.80
C THR A 563 13.94 -23.86 -19.80
N PHE A 564 15.13 -23.52 -19.31
CA PHE A 564 16.30 -23.15 -20.12
C PHE A 564 17.41 -24.18 -19.93
N PHE A 565 18.05 -24.58 -21.03
CA PHE A 565 19.09 -25.62 -21.03
C PHE A 565 20.45 -24.99 -21.31
N PHE A 566 21.34 -25.00 -20.32
CA PHE A 566 22.67 -24.40 -20.43
C PHE A 566 23.77 -25.44 -20.25
N ALA A 567 24.77 -25.40 -21.12
CA ALA A 567 26.00 -26.15 -20.93
C ALA A 567 26.91 -25.47 -19.91
N LEU A 568 27.62 -26.24 -19.09
CA LEU A 568 28.65 -25.69 -18.21
C LEU A 568 29.99 -25.56 -18.95
N PRO A 569 30.77 -24.47 -18.73
CA PRO A 569 32.12 -24.38 -19.24
C PRO A 569 33.01 -25.49 -18.67
N PRO A 570 34.03 -25.97 -19.42
CA PRO A 570 34.98 -26.93 -18.90
C PRO A 570 35.69 -26.42 -17.64
N GLY A 571 35.60 -27.18 -16.55
CA GLY A 571 36.23 -26.84 -15.27
C GLY A 571 35.42 -25.93 -14.34
N THR A 572 34.28 -25.39 -14.76
CA THR A 572 33.38 -24.63 -13.89
C THR A 572 32.55 -25.56 -13.01
N GLY A 573 32.62 -25.40 -11.69
CA GLY A 573 31.81 -26.17 -10.74
C GLY A 573 30.35 -25.72 -10.73
N ALA A 574 29.43 -26.64 -10.43
CA ALA A 574 28.00 -26.33 -10.28
C ALA A 574 27.73 -25.22 -9.24
N GLN A 575 28.52 -25.20 -8.17
CA GLN A 575 28.41 -24.17 -7.12
C GLN A 575 28.85 -22.79 -7.62
N ASP A 576 29.89 -22.70 -8.45
CA ASP A 576 30.37 -21.43 -9.00
C ASP A 576 29.36 -20.85 -9.98
N ALA A 577 28.82 -21.69 -10.87
CA ALA A 577 27.75 -21.29 -11.79
C ALA A 577 26.50 -20.85 -11.02
N PHE A 578 26.10 -21.58 -9.97
CA PHE A 578 24.98 -21.21 -9.12
C PHE A 578 25.20 -19.88 -8.41
N LYS A 579 26.40 -19.65 -7.87
CA LYS A 579 26.76 -18.38 -7.23
C LYS A 579 26.66 -17.21 -8.21
N GLY A 580 27.13 -17.40 -9.45
CA GLY A 580 26.98 -16.39 -10.50
C GLY A 580 25.52 -16.06 -10.82
N LEU A 581 24.64 -17.07 -10.87
CA LEU A 581 23.20 -16.87 -11.04
C LEU A 581 22.59 -16.10 -9.87
N GLN A 582 22.96 -16.43 -8.63
CA GLN A 582 22.49 -15.73 -7.43
C GLN A 582 22.92 -14.27 -7.42
N ASP A 583 24.19 -13.99 -7.74
CA ASP A 583 24.73 -12.62 -7.76
C ASP A 583 24.09 -11.78 -8.85
N GLY A 584 23.89 -12.37 -10.04
CA GLY A 584 23.13 -11.75 -11.11
C GLY A 584 21.69 -11.46 -10.72
N LEU A 585 21.02 -12.37 -9.99
CA LEU A 585 19.63 -12.18 -9.56
C LEU A 585 19.51 -11.09 -8.49
N CYS A 586 20.40 -11.07 -7.50
CA CYS A 586 20.45 -10.00 -6.49
C CYS A 586 20.71 -8.63 -7.13
N ARG A 587 21.54 -8.57 -8.19
CA ARG A 587 21.69 -7.35 -8.97
C ARG A 587 20.42 -7.01 -9.75
N ALA A 588 19.75 -8.00 -10.34
CA ALA A 588 18.47 -7.79 -11.01
C ALA A 588 17.42 -7.18 -10.06
N PHE A 589 17.40 -7.56 -8.78
CA PHE A 589 16.53 -6.93 -7.76
C PHE A 589 16.87 -5.46 -7.44
N GLN A 590 18.05 -4.98 -7.83
CA GLN A 590 18.39 -3.56 -7.73
C GLN A 590 17.81 -2.78 -8.92
N ILE A 591 17.70 -3.44 -10.08
CA ILE A 591 17.15 -2.86 -11.32
C ILE A 591 15.62 -2.97 -11.32
N ILE A 592 15.08 -4.11 -10.93
CA ILE A 592 13.64 -4.42 -10.82
C ILE A 592 13.36 -4.93 -9.40
N PRO A 593 13.19 -4.04 -8.40
CA PRO A 593 12.91 -4.40 -7.01
C PRO A 593 11.74 -5.36 -6.82
N GLU A 594 10.76 -5.30 -7.71
CA GLU A 594 9.50 -6.05 -7.65
C GLU A 594 9.70 -7.54 -7.87
N LEU A 595 10.79 -7.97 -8.52
CA LEU A 595 11.16 -9.39 -8.60
C LEU A 595 11.49 -9.99 -7.21
N ASP A 596 11.88 -9.14 -6.24
CA ASP A 596 12.02 -9.55 -4.84
C ASP A 596 10.68 -9.53 -4.08
N GLY A 597 9.60 -9.10 -4.74
CA GLY A 597 8.28 -8.88 -4.17
C GLY A 597 7.38 -10.10 -4.09
N LYS A 598 6.19 -9.86 -3.54
CA LYS A 598 5.09 -10.82 -3.46
C LYS A 598 3.79 -10.18 -3.92
N MET A 599 2.98 -10.96 -4.64
CA MET A 599 1.59 -10.61 -4.95
C MET A 599 0.73 -10.97 -3.73
N MET A 600 -0.18 -10.06 -3.39
CA MET A 600 -1.11 -10.13 -2.26
C MET A 600 -2.52 -9.81 -2.74
N HIS A 601 -3.54 -10.20 -1.99
CA HIS A 601 -4.86 -9.61 -2.18
C HIS A 601 -4.81 -8.11 -1.85
N ALA A 602 -5.43 -7.28 -2.70
CA ALA A 602 -5.61 -5.87 -2.38
C ALA A 602 -6.51 -5.75 -1.12
N PRO A 603 -6.24 -4.80 -0.20
CA PRO A 603 -7.01 -4.68 1.02
C PRO A 603 -8.46 -4.29 0.72
N GLU A 604 -9.44 -5.10 1.18
CA GLU A 604 -10.86 -4.89 0.87
C GLU A 604 -11.43 -3.56 1.38
N HIS A 605 -10.74 -2.95 2.34
CA HIS A 605 -11.14 -1.69 2.99
C HIS A 605 -10.52 -0.45 2.34
N GLU A 606 -9.69 -0.61 1.31
CA GLU A 606 -9.08 0.49 0.57
C GLU A 606 -10.12 1.16 -0.35
N PHE A 607 -10.04 2.49 -0.48
CA PHE A 607 -10.93 3.23 -1.38
C PHE A 607 -10.79 2.72 -2.83
N GLY A 608 -11.91 2.53 -3.51
CA GLY A 608 -11.93 1.99 -4.88
C GLY A 608 -11.59 0.51 -5.01
N TYR A 609 -11.57 -0.27 -3.92
CA TYR A 609 -11.35 -1.73 -3.97
C TYR A 609 -12.32 -2.42 -4.94
N ARG A 610 -11.76 -3.30 -5.78
CA ARG A 610 -12.51 -4.21 -6.63
C ARG A 610 -12.32 -5.64 -6.14
N LYS A 611 -13.41 -6.40 -6.07
CA LYS A 611 -13.35 -7.77 -5.57
C LYS A 611 -12.41 -8.61 -6.44
N GLY A 612 -11.43 -9.27 -5.82
CA GLY A 612 -10.44 -10.09 -6.54
C GLY A 612 -9.27 -9.30 -7.14
N GLU A 613 -9.13 -8.02 -6.78
CA GLU A 613 -7.95 -7.22 -7.11
C GLU A 613 -6.72 -7.66 -6.30
N TYR A 614 -5.55 -7.54 -6.91
CA TYR A 614 -4.26 -7.88 -6.30
C TYR A 614 -3.41 -6.62 -6.11
N SER A 615 -2.44 -6.70 -5.21
CA SER A 615 -1.40 -5.69 -5.00
C SER A 615 -0.03 -6.36 -4.97
N ILE A 616 1.01 -5.60 -5.30
CA ILE A 616 2.40 -6.05 -5.21
C ILE A 616 3.02 -5.41 -3.97
N THR A 617 3.67 -6.24 -3.17
CA THR A 617 4.50 -5.81 -2.05
C THR A 617 5.97 -5.96 -2.43
N ILE A 618 6.76 -4.94 -2.11
CA ILE A 618 8.18 -4.88 -2.46
C ILE A 618 8.96 -4.76 -1.14
N PRO A 619 9.98 -5.60 -0.88
CA PRO A 619 10.77 -5.48 0.33
C PRO A 619 11.43 -4.09 0.41
N PRO A 620 11.39 -3.43 1.59
CA PRO A 620 12.14 -2.20 1.80
C PRO A 620 13.63 -2.48 1.61
N ARG A 621 14.42 -1.45 1.33
CA ARG A 621 15.86 -1.60 1.02
C ARG A 621 16.64 -2.38 2.09
N SER A 622 16.27 -2.24 3.37
CA SER A 622 16.89 -2.95 4.50
C SER A 622 16.61 -4.46 4.49
N MET A 623 15.55 -4.90 3.81
CA MET A 623 15.14 -6.30 3.69
C MET A 623 15.36 -6.88 2.29
N ALA A 624 15.79 -6.05 1.33
CA ALA A 624 16.05 -6.48 -0.03
C ALA A 624 17.16 -7.54 -0.05
N ALA A 625 16.95 -8.61 -0.81
CA ALA A 625 17.92 -9.70 -0.90
C ALA A 625 19.22 -9.22 -1.59
N THR A 626 20.30 -9.15 -0.82
CA THR A 626 21.66 -8.80 -1.31
C THR A 626 22.54 -10.02 -1.57
N SER A 627 22.13 -11.17 -1.04
CA SER A 627 22.74 -12.48 -1.29
C SER A 627 21.70 -13.57 -1.02
N ASN A 628 21.91 -14.78 -1.57
CA ASN A 628 21.06 -15.95 -1.34
C ASN A 628 19.56 -15.68 -1.53
N PRO A 629 19.12 -15.24 -2.73
CA PRO A 629 17.72 -14.88 -2.97
C PRO A 629 16.81 -16.12 -2.82
N ARG A 630 15.73 -15.99 -2.03
CA ARG A 630 14.77 -17.08 -1.75
C ARG A 630 14.10 -17.62 -3.01
N GLN A 631 14.04 -16.81 -4.06
CA GLN A 631 13.44 -17.11 -5.34
C GLN A 631 14.25 -18.14 -6.14
N LEU A 632 15.53 -18.37 -5.82
CA LEU A 632 16.41 -19.25 -6.58
C LEU A 632 16.92 -20.42 -5.73
N LEU A 633 16.52 -21.65 -6.08
CA LEU A 633 17.00 -22.87 -5.43
C LEU A 633 18.03 -23.63 -6.25
N TYR A 634 19.02 -24.20 -5.57
CA TYR A 634 19.97 -25.16 -6.13
C TYR A 634 19.38 -26.57 -6.04
N LYS A 635 19.45 -27.34 -7.12
CA LYS A 635 19.13 -28.78 -7.12
C LYS A 635 20.24 -29.57 -7.80
N ASP A 636 20.77 -30.60 -7.13
CA ASP A 636 21.65 -31.58 -7.76
C ASP A 636 20.79 -32.70 -8.36
N MET A 637 20.81 -32.82 -9.68
CA MET A 637 19.97 -33.73 -10.45
C MET A 637 20.78 -34.75 -11.25
N LYS A 638 22.09 -34.88 -11.01
CA LYS A 638 23.00 -35.77 -11.78
C LYS A 638 22.58 -37.25 -11.81
N HIS A 639 21.87 -37.70 -10.78
CA HIS A 639 21.39 -39.09 -10.68
C HIS A 639 19.89 -39.24 -10.93
N ILE A 640 19.21 -38.15 -11.29
CA ILE A 640 17.75 -38.10 -11.49
C ILE A 640 17.42 -37.79 -12.94
N LEU A 641 18.17 -36.86 -13.55
CA LEU A 641 17.98 -36.43 -14.94
C LEU A 641 19.14 -36.93 -15.81
N PRO A 642 18.92 -37.09 -17.13
CA PRO A 642 20.00 -37.39 -18.08
C PRO A 642 21.12 -36.36 -18.03
N SER A 643 22.32 -36.76 -18.45
CA SER A 643 23.43 -35.84 -18.67
C SER A 643 23.08 -34.82 -19.75
N PHE A 644 23.74 -33.66 -19.72
CA PHE A 644 23.51 -32.62 -20.72
C PHE A 644 23.86 -33.09 -22.14
N GLN A 645 24.86 -33.97 -22.28
CA GLN A 645 25.23 -34.54 -23.56
C GLN A 645 24.14 -35.48 -24.11
N GLU A 646 23.56 -36.34 -23.27
CA GLU A 646 22.42 -37.17 -23.67
C GLU A 646 21.21 -36.32 -24.10
N MET A 647 20.97 -35.19 -23.42
CA MET A 647 19.92 -34.24 -23.83
C MET A 647 20.22 -33.64 -25.22
N ARG A 648 21.45 -33.20 -25.49
CA ARG A 648 21.86 -32.73 -26.82
C ARG A 648 21.69 -33.81 -27.89
N ASP A 649 22.13 -35.03 -27.60
CA ASP A 649 22.08 -36.16 -28.55
C ASP A 649 20.62 -36.52 -28.89
N SER A 650 19.69 -36.31 -27.96
CA SER A 650 18.25 -36.45 -28.19
C SER A 650 17.59 -35.25 -28.92
N GLY A 651 18.34 -34.18 -29.17
CA GLY A 651 17.80 -32.92 -29.69
C GLY A 651 16.91 -32.18 -28.68
N PHE A 652 17.18 -32.33 -27.38
CA PHE A 652 16.36 -31.83 -26.28
C PHE A 652 14.92 -32.31 -26.39
N SER A 653 14.73 -33.64 -26.45
CA SER A 653 13.41 -34.27 -26.49
C SER A 653 12.55 -33.80 -25.31
N ARG A 654 11.29 -33.47 -25.59
CA ARG A 654 10.35 -32.92 -24.61
C ARG A 654 9.83 -33.97 -23.64
N SER A 655 10.00 -35.26 -23.95
CA SER A 655 9.63 -36.39 -23.09
C SER A 655 10.73 -36.81 -22.11
N LEU A 656 11.90 -36.14 -22.10
CA LEU A 656 13.00 -36.45 -21.18
C LEU A 656 12.58 -36.41 -19.71
N PHE A 657 11.72 -35.47 -19.32
CA PHE A 657 11.17 -35.37 -17.97
C PHE A 657 9.87 -34.54 -17.94
N ALA A 658 9.08 -34.71 -16.87
CA ALA A 658 7.90 -33.88 -16.60
C ALA A 658 8.29 -32.52 -16.00
N ASP A 659 7.51 -31.47 -16.26
CA ASP A 659 7.82 -30.09 -15.83
C ASP A 659 8.02 -29.98 -14.30
N ARG A 660 7.23 -30.75 -13.54
CA ARG A 660 7.29 -30.81 -12.07
C ARG A 660 8.61 -31.33 -11.51
N THR A 661 9.39 -32.05 -12.31
CA THR A 661 10.67 -32.64 -11.90
C THR A 661 11.72 -31.57 -11.67
N VAL A 662 11.75 -30.55 -12.53
CA VAL A 662 12.72 -29.44 -12.47
C VAL A 662 12.18 -28.24 -11.70
N LEU A 663 10.87 -28.11 -11.58
CA LEU A 663 10.22 -27.02 -10.83
C LEU A 663 8.92 -27.51 -10.19
N ASP A 664 9.01 -27.88 -8.90
CA ASP A 664 7.94 -28.41 -8.03
C ASP A 664 7.13 -27.29 -7.33
N CYS A 665 6.97 -26.15 -7.99
CA CYS A 665 6.11 -25.06 -7.55
C CYS A 665 4.67 -25.26 -8.04
N TYR A 666 3.68 -25.20 -7.12
CA TYR A 666 2.28 -25.34 -7.49
C TYR A 666 1.85 -24.19 -8.43
N PRO A 667 1.31 -24.47 -9.63
CA PRO A 667 1.08 -23.44 -10.65
C PRO A 667 -0.04 -22.42 -10.34
N PHE A 668 -0.91 -22.69 -9.37
CA PHE A 668 -2.03 -21.81 -9.01
C PHE A 668 -1.91 -21.40 -7.55
N PRO A 669 -0.97 -20.50 -7.21
CA PRO A 669 -0.62 -20.23 -5.82
C PRO A 669 -1.74 -19.52 -5.05
N ASP A 670 -1.84 -19.83 -3.76
CA ASP A 670 -2.53 -18.99 -2.79
C ASP A 670 -1.69 -17.74 -2.50
N MET A 671 -2.33 -16.68 -2.01
CA MET A 671 -1.62 -15.46 -1.59
C MET A 671 -1.15 -15.58 -0.13
N PRO A 672 0.04 -15.07 0.25
CA PRO A 672 1.04 -14.40 -0.57
C PRO A 672 1.78 -15.31 -1.56
N ALA A 673 2.04 -14.83 -2.78
CA ALA A 673 2.80 -15.57 -3.80
C ALA A 673 4.04 -14.78 -4.28
N ASP A 674 5.19 -15.43 -4.42
CA ASP A 674 6.40 -14.78 -4.96
C ASP A 674 6.24 -14.46 -6.45
N LEU A 675 6.62 -13.25 -6.88
CA LEU A 675 6.51 -12.84 -8.29
C LEU A 675 7.35 -13.71 -9.23
N LEU A 676 8.52 -14.15 -8.74
CA LEU A 676 9.47 -15.03 -9.41
C LEU A 676 9.80 -16.24 -8.53
N VAL A 677 9.76 -17.44 -9.11
CA VAL A 677 10.29 -18.67 -8.51
C VAL A 677 11.17 -19.37 -9.53
N ALA A 678 12.38 -19.79 -9.17
CA ALA A 678 13.36 -20.37 -10.09
C ALA A 678 14.18 -21.48 -9.44
N HIS A 679 14.42 -22.58 -10.15
CA HIS A 679 15.31 -23.66 -9.74
C HIS A 679 16.43 -23.85 -10.76
N ALA A 680 17.67 -23.82 -10.30
CA ALA A 680 18.85 -24.21 -11.06
C ALA A 680 19.15 -25.69 -10.79
N ASN A 681 18.83 -26.53 -11.78
CA ASN A 681 18.94 -27.98 -11.70
C ASN A 681 20.23 -28.44 -12.40
N PHE A 682 21.25 -28.78 -11.63
CA PHE A 682 22.56 -29.17 -12.18
C PHE A 682 22.58 -30.65 -12.54
N VAL A 683 22.99 -30.93 -13.77
CA VAL A 683 23.18 -32.27 -14.32
C VAL A 683 24.64 -32.47 -14.71
N GLU A 684 25.03 -33.67 -15.13
CA GLU A 684 26.38 -33.88 -15.63
C GLU A 684 26.61 -33.05 -16.91
N GLY A 685 27.57 -32.11 -16.86
CA GLY A 685 27.94 -31.24 -17.97
C GLY A 685 27.03 -30.02 -18.22
N GLY A 686 26.01 -29.77 -17.40
CA GLY A 686 25.04 -28.69 -17.67
C GLY A 686 24.15 -28.27 -16.50
N CYS A 687 23.29 -27.30 -16.76
CA CYS A 687 22.30 -26.77 -15.85
C CYS A 687 20.96 -26.54 -16.58
N ILE A 688 19.87 -26.96 -15.96
CA ILE A 688 18.51 -26.69 -16.40
C ILE A 688 17.92 -25.63 -15.46
N LEU A 689 17.79 -24.40 -15.95
CA LEU A 689 17.18 -23.30 -15.20
C LEU A 689 15.69 -23.28 -15.49
N ALA A 690 14.86 -23.63 -14.51
CA ALA A 690 13.40 -23.58 -14.62
C ALA A 690 12.86 -22.39 -13.83
N THR A 691 11.99 -21.58 -14.43
CA THR A 691 11.49 -20.32 -13.84
C THR A 691 9.98 -20.20 -13.93
N ASN A 692 9.37 -19.50 -12.98
CA ASN A 692 7.96 -19.19 -12.86
C ASN A 692 7.77 -17.69 -12.59
N PHE A 693 6.85 -17.07 -13.33
CA PHE A 693 6.42 -15.69 -13.16
C PHE A 693 4.91 -15.65 -12.94
N ILE A 694 4.43 -14.86 -11.99
CA ILE A 694 2.98 -14.70 -11.78
C ILE A 694 2.37 -14.00 -13.00
N HIS A 695 1.48 -14.68 -13.71
CA HIS A 695 0.96 -14.21 -15.00
C HIS A 695 0.09 -12.94 -14.88
N THR A 696 -0.49 -12.70 -13.69
CA THR A 696 -1.19 -11.44 -13.39
C THR A 696 -0.21 -10.26 -13.35
N CYS A 697 1.04 -10.47 -12.92
CA CYS A 697 2.09 -9.43 -12.88
C CYS A 697 2.88 -9.31 -14.18
N PHE A 698 3.00 -10.39 -14.94
CA PHE A 698 3.76 -10.44 -16.17
C PHE A 698 2.94 -11.12 -17.26
N ASP A 699 2.83 -10.51 -18.43
CA ASP A 699 2.55 -11.31 -19.62
C ASP A 699 3.83 -11.97 -20.16
N GLY A 700 3.71 -12.74 -21.25
CA GLY A 700 4.82 -13.46 -21.85
C GLY A 700 6.03 -12.57 -22.16
N LEU A 701 5.80 -11.36 -22.68
CA LEU A 701 6.87 -10.42 -23.01
C LEU A 701 7.50 -9.84 -21.74
N GLY A 702 6.67 -9.46 -20.75
CA GLY A 702 7.16 -8.97 -19.46
C GLY A 702 8.07 -9.97 -18.73
N ALA A 703 7.71 -11.26 -18.74
CA ALA A 703 8.56 -12.30 -18.14
C ALA A 703 9.91 -12.44 -18.86
N LEU A 704 9.93 -12.30 -20.19
CA LEU A 704 11.18 -12.33 -20.96
C LEU A 704 12.07 -11.10 -20.68
N ILE A 705 11.48 -9.93 -20.49
CA ILE A 705 12.21 -8.71 -20.10
C ILE A 705 12.88 -8.92 -18.73
N ALA A 706 12.19 -9.53 -17.77
CA ALA A 706 12.76 -9.86 -16.47
C ALA A 706 13.96 -10.82 -16.60
N LEU A 707 13.82 -11.87 -17.42
CA LEU A 707 14.90 -12.81 -17.71
C LEU A 707 16.08 -12.14 -18.41
N LYS A 708 15.83 -11.21 -19.34
CA LYS A 708 16.87 -10.45 -20.05
C LYS A 708 17.67 -9.59 -19.07
N VAL A 709 17.00 -8.87 -18.18
CA VAL A 709 17.66 -8.09 -17.12
C VAL A 709 18.49 -9.00 -16.21
N TRP A 710 17.97 -10.16 -15.82
CA TRP A 710 18.74 -11.12 -15.02
C TRP A 710 19.98 -11.63 -15.76
N ALA A 711 19.86 -11.99 -17.04
CA ALA A 711 20.98 -12.45 -17.86
C ALA A 711 22.09 -11.39 -17.98
N GLU A 712 21.72 -10.14 -18.27
CA GLU A 712 22.68 -9.03 -18.33
C GLU A 712 23.33 -8.74 -16.98
N CYS A 713 22.55 -8.82 -15.89
CA CYS A 713 23.11 -8.70 -14.55
C CYS A 713 24.13 -9.81 -14.24
N CYS A 714 23.89 -11.04 -14.71
CA CYS A 714 24.86 -12.13 -14.61
C CYS A 714 26.17 -11.80 -15.34
N ARG A 715 26.12 -11.21 -16.55
CA ARG A 715 27.31 -10.75 -17.28
C ARG A 715 28.05 -9.65 -16.54
N TYR A 716 27.30 -8.69 -16.00
CA TYR A 716 27.89 -7.56 -15.27
C TYR A 716 28.70 -8.02 -14.06
N VAL A 717 28.16 -8.95 -13.25
CA VAL A 717 28.88 -9.46 -12.07
C VAL A 717 30.09 -10.32 -12.44
N GLN A 718 30.16 -10.83 -13.68
CA GLN A 718 31.35 -11.49 -14.25
C GLN A 718 32.40 -10.50 -14.79
N GLY A 719 32.15 -9.19 -14.72
CA GLY A 719 33.10 -8.15 -15.12
C GLY A 719 32.81 -7.49 -16.47
N ASP A 720 31.73 -7.85 -17.17
CA ASP A 720 31.29 -7.13 -18.37
C ASP A 720 30.61 -5.80 -17.98
N SER A 721 31.42 -4.76 -17.85
CA SER A 721 30.95 -3.42 -17.46
C SER A 721 30.01 -2.76 -18.48
N SER A 722 29.85 -3.32 -19.69
CA SER A 722 28.88 -2.84 -20.68
C SER A 722 27.46 -3.34 -20.44
N SER A 723 27.29 -4.38 -19.60
CA SER A 723 26.00 -4.97 -19.26
C SER A 723 25.27 -4.22 -18.15
N THR A 724 24.97 -2.96 -18.38
CA THR A 724 24.37 -2.06 -17.37
C THR A 724 22.85 -2.16 -17.28
N CYS A 725 22.20 -2.78 -18.27
CA CYS A 725 20.76 -2.74 -18.50
C CYS A 725 20.22 -1.32 -18.81
N ASP A 726 21.03 -0.42 -19.39
CA ASP A 726 20.60 0.97 -19.67
C ASP A 726 19.42 1.08 -20.65
N TRP A 727 19.10 0.00 -21.38
CA TRP A 727 17.91 -0.07 -22.24
C TRP A 727 16.60 -0.29 -21.47
N TYR A 728 16.67 -0.72 -20.21
CA TYR A 728 15.50 -0.95 -19.37
C TYR A 728 14.97 0.40 -18.86
N ASP A 729 13.69 0.67 -19.12
CA ASP A 729 13.06 1.88 -18.64
C ASP A 729 12.64 1.69 -17.17
N PRO A 730 12.98 2.58 -16.23
CA PRO A 730 12.60 2.46 -14.83
C PRO A 730 11.08 2.33 -14.59
N GLU A 731 10.24 2.83 -15.50
CA GLU A 731 8.78 2.74 -15.43
C GLU A 731 8.21 1.48 -16.09
N SER A 732 9.06 0.59 -16.60
CA SER A 732 8.65 -0.65 -17.27
C SER A 732 7.78 -1.56 -16.41
N PHE A 733 7.98 -1.56 -15.10
CA PHE A 733 7.17 -2.32 -14.15
C PHE A 733 6.10 -1.47 -13.44
N ASN A 734 5.92 -0.20 -13.83
CA ASN A 734 4.89 0.64 -13.24
C ASN A 734 3.50 0.24 -13.78
N HIS A 735 2.79 -0.61 -13.04
CA HIS A 735 1.47 -1.06 -13.45
C HIS A 735 0.44 0.08 -13.50
N SER A 736 0.66 1.23 -12.86
CA SER A 736 -0.24 2.39 -12.96
C SER A 736 -0.08 3.16 -14.27
N LEU A 737 0.99 2.93 -15.03
CA LEU A 737 1.31 3.68 -16.25
C LEU A 737 0.20 3.64 -17.31
N PRO A 738 -0.48 2.51 -17.61
CA PRO A 738 -1.62 2.49 -18.52
C PRO A 738 -2.75 3.43 -18.10
N GLU A 739 -3.08 3.53 -16.80
CA GLU A 739 -4.12 4.45 -16.32
C GLU A 739 -3.70 5.91 -16.54
N ILE A 740 -2.46 6.25 -16.22
CA ILE A 740 -1.90 7.60 -16.42
C ILE A 740 -1.96 8.01 -17.90
N LEU A 741 -1.52 7.12 -18.79
CA LEU A 741 -1.53 7.38 -20.24
C LEU A 741 -2.96 7.48 -20.78
N TYR A 742 -3.85 6.58 -20.36
CA TYR A 742 -5.25 6.58 -20.78
C TYR A 742 -5.97 7.88 -20.40
N GLN A 743 -5.74 8.40 -19.19
CA GLN A 743 -6.32 9.66 -18.73
C GLN A 743 -5.69 10.86 -19.43
N SER A 744 -4.36 10.94 -19.47
CA SER A 744 -3.64 12.10 -20.02
C SER A 744 -3.77 12.26 -21.52
N GLU A 745 -3.98 11.16 -22.26
CA GLU A 745 -4.18 11.18 -23.71
C GLU A 745 -5.65 11.33 -24.12
N GLY A 746 -6.57 11.45 -23.15
CA GLY A 746 -7.97 11.81 -23.41
C GLY A 746 -8.83 10.66 -23.95
N TYR A 747 -8.46 9.40 -23.68
CA TYR A 747 -9.23 8.23 -24.08
C TYR A 747 -10.37 7.87 -23.11
N SER A 748 -10.48 8.60 -21.99
CA SER A 748 -11.53 8.40 -20.98
C SER A 748 -12.93 8.63 -21.55
N LYS A 749 -13.80 7.63 -21.42
CA LYS A 749 -15.20 7.70 -21.84
C LYS A 749 -16.15 6.97 -20.90
N ALA A 750 -17.44 7.28 -20.98
CA ALA A 750 -18.44 6.64 -20.13
C ALA A 750 -18.74 5.21 -20.62
N THR A 751 -19.05 4.31 -19.69
CA THR A 751 -19.26 2.88 -20.01
C THR A 751 -20.39 2.64 -21.00
N HIS A 752 -21.44 3.45 -20.98
CA HIS A 752 -22.57 3.36 -21.89
C HIS A 752 -22.25 3.82 -23.33
N GLU A 753 -21.11 4.50 -23.53
CA GLU A 753 -20.60 4.92 -24.84
C GLU A 753 -19.69 3.86 -25.47
N VAL A 754 -19.31 2.82 -24.72
CA VAL A 754 -18.52 1.68 -25.22
C VAL A 754 -19.42 0.74 -26.02
N ASP A 755 -18.95 0.28 -27.18
CA ASP A 755 -19.66 -0.76 -27.94
C ASP A 755 -19.70 -2.07 -27.12
N PRO A 756 -20.89 -2.65 -26.83
CA PRO A 756 -21.01 -3.93 -26.13
C PRO A 756 -20.24 -5.09 -26.77
N VAL A 757 -19.87 -5.00 -28.05
CA VAL A 757 -19.03 -5.99 -28.75
C VAL A 757 -17.63 -6.10 -28.14
N VAL A 758 -17.12 -5.08 -27.46
CA VAL A 758 -15.78 -5.10 -26.84
C VAL A 758 -15.67 -6.17 -25.74
N TRP A 759 -16.78 -6.52 -25.07
CA TRP A 759 -16.85 -7.64 -24.14
C TRP A 759 -16.47 -8.98 -24.77
N ASP A 760 -16.69 -9.16 -26.08
CA ASP A 760 -16.35 -10.38 -26.80
C ASP A 760 -14.81 -10.60 -26.88
N PHE A 761 -14.01 -9.60 -26.48
CA PHE A 761 -12.55 -9.63 -26.46
C PHE A 761 -11.94 -9.66 -25.05
N LEU A 762 -12.76 -9.62 -24.01
CA LEU A 762 -12.33 -9.70 -22.61
C LEU A 762 -12.57 -11.10 -22.04
N PRO A 763 -11.78 -11.57 -21.05
CA PRO A 763 -12.02 -12.85 -20.37
C PRO A 763 -13.10 -12.71 -19.29
N PHE A 764 -14.12 -11.88 -19.53
CA PHE A 764 -15.19 -11.61 -18.59
C PHE A 764 -16.52 -11.54 -19.33
N PHE A 765 -17.58 -12.01 -18.68
CA PHE A 765 -18.92 -11.89 -19.25
C PHE A 765 -19.48 -10.48 -19.03
N PRO A 766 -20.19 -9.91 -20.01
CA PRO A 766 -20.92 -8.65 -19.83
C PRO A 766 -22.00 -8.78 -18.74
N PRO A 767 -22.33 -7.68 -18.03
CA PRO A 767 -23.50 -7.61 -17.16
C PRO A 767 -24.79 -8.02 -17.88
N ASP A 768 -25.74 -8.62 -17.17
CA ASP A 768 -26.97 -9.14 -17.77
C ASP A 768 -27.81 -8.05 -18.47
N GLU A 769 -27.77 -6.81 -17.97
CA GLU A 769 -28.42 -5.65 -18.59
C GLU A 769 -27.85 -5.33 -19.98
N VAL A 770 -26.53 -5.42 -20.13
CA VAL A 770 -25.83 -5.20 -21.41
C VAL A 770 -26.21 -6.31 -22.41
N VAL A 771 -26.33 -7.56 -21.93
CA VAL A 771 -26.80 -8.68 -22.75
C VAL A 771 -28.22 -8.43 -23.26
N GLN A 772 -29.14 -8.07 -22.36
CA GLN A 772 -30.53 -7.80 -22.73
C GLN A 772 -30.67 -6.62 -23.70
N ALA A 773 -29.88 -5.55 -23.51
CA ALA A 773 -29.86 -4.41 -24.41
C ALA A 773 -29.35 -4.78 -25.81
N ARG A 774 -28.29 -5.59 -25.88
CA ARG A 774 -27.74 -6.10 -27.15
C ARG A 774 -28.76 -6.99 -27.87
N ASP A 775 -29.42 -7.89 -27.15
CA ASP A 775 -30.46 -8.78 -27.72
C ASP A 775 -31.66 -7.99 -28.26
N ARG A 776 -32.07 -6.90 -27.59
CA ARG A 776 -33.12 -6.00 -28.10
C ARG A 776 -32.69 -5.27 -29.37
N LYS A 777 -31.43 -4.78 -29.44
CA LYS A 777 -30.88 -4.07 -30.60
C LYS A 777 -30.73 -4.98 -31.82
N ILE A 778 -30.33 -6.24 -31.62
CA ILE A 778 -30.24 -7.24 -32.68
C ILE A 778 -31.63 -7.57 -33.27
N LYS A 779 -32.67 -7.58 -32.43
CA LYS A 779 -34.05 -7.81 -32.88
C LYS A 779 -34.63 -6.63 -33.70
N THR A 780 -34.08 -5.42 -33.58
CA THR A 780 -34.58 -4.22 -34.27
C THR A 780 -33.75 -3.78 -35.47
N SER A 781 -32.48 -4.20 -35.60
CA SER A 781 -31.63 -3.89 -36.76
C SER A 781 -31.74 -4.94 -37.88
N SER A 782 -31.82 -4.49 -39.13
CA SER A 782 -31.78 -5.35 -40.32
C SER A 782 -30.50 -6.21 -40.36
N LYS A 783 -30.69 -7.51 -40.63
CA LYS A 783 -29.81 -8.68 -40.40
C LYS A 783 -28.38 -8.71 -40.99
N GLU A 784 -27.87 -7.68 -41.68
CA GLU A 784 -26.71 -7.88 -42.57
C GLU A 784 -25.32 -7.75 -41.92
N LEU A 785 -25.14 -7.02 -40.81
CA LEU A 785 -23.82 -6.85 -40.17
C LEU A 785 -23.55 -7.80 -38.98
N SER A 786 -24.59 -8.44 -38.42
CA SER A 786 -24.49 -9.26 -37.21
C SER A 786 -24.19 -10.75 -37.47
N LEU A 787 -24.26 -11.20 -38.72
CA LEU A 787 -24.08 -12.62 -39.09
C LEU A 787 -22.61 -13.04 -39.21
N ASP A 788 -21.70 -12.13 -39.56
CA ASP A 788 -20.28 -12.47 -39.81
C ASP A 788 -19.47 -12.75 -38.53
N PHE A 789 -19.92 -12.27 -37.37
CA PHE A 789 -19.22 -12.44 -36.09
C PHE A 789 -20.23 -12.66 -34.95
N PRO A 790 -20.70 -13.91 -34.74
CA PRO A 790 -21.61 -14.22 -33.66
C PRO A 790 -20.97 -13.95 -32.29
N ARG A 791 -21.81 -13.69 -31.28
CA ARG A 791 -21.34 -13.55 -29.90
C ARG A 791 -20.78 -14.89 -29.40
N PRO A 792 -19.58 -14.92 -28.79
CA PRO A 792 -19.07 -16.11 -28.12
C PRO A 792 -20.02 -16.59 -27.01
N VAL A 793 -20.42 -17.86 -27.08
CA VAL A 793 -21.21 -18.53 -26.05
C VAL A 793 -20.46 -19.77 -25.60
N TYR A 794 -20.09 -19.80 -24.33
CA TYR A 794 -19.41 -20.93 -23.70
C TYR A 794 -19.81 -21.00 -22.22
N ARG A 795 -19.53 -22.15 -21.59
CA ARG A 795 -19.95 -22.41 -20.21
C ARG A 795 -19.32 -21.39 -19.26
N ARG A 796 -20.17 -20.71 -18.47
CA ARG A 796 -19.70 -19.88 -17.35
C ARG A 796 -19.11 -20.79 -16.28
N GLN A 797 -17.79 -20.77 -16.10
CA GLN A 797 -17.13 -21.45 -14.98
C GLN A 797 -17.06 -20.46 -13.81
N PRO A 798 -17.72 -20.73 -12.67
CA PRO A 798 -17.84 -19.76 -11.59
C PRO A 798 -16.55 -19.61 -10.76
N ARG A 799 -15.57 -20.50 -10.94
CA ARG A 799 -14.34 -20.55 -10.15
C ARG A 799 -13.13 -20.72 -11.06
N TRP A 800 -12.16 -19.84 -10.89
CA TRP A 800 -10.83 -19.98 -11.46
C TRP A 800 -9.85 -20.55 -10.43
N PRO A 801 -8.93 -21.46 -10.82
CA PRO A 801 -8.99 -22.23 -12.07
C PRO A 801 -10.11 -23.28 -12.04
N ALA A 802 -10.48 -23.84 -13.19
CA ALA A 802 -11.41 -24.98 -13.25
C ALA A 802 -10.89 -26.14 -12.38
N ALA A 803 -11.78 -26.86 -11.69
CA ALA A 803 -11.39 -28.05 -10.93
C ALA A 803 -10.63 -29.04 -11.84
N PRO A 804 -9.58 -29.72 -11.32
CA PRO A 804 -8.79 -30.62 -12.15
C PRO A 804 -9.64 -31.82 -12.56
N SER A 805 -9.56 -32.19 -13.84
CA SER A 805 -10.17 -33.40 -14.39
C SER A 805 -9.50 -34.66 -13.85
N ASP A 806 -10.24 -35.75 -13.79
CA ASP A 806 -9.70 -37.10 -13.53
C ASP A 806 -8.77 -37.57 -14.65
N ARG A 807 -8.87 -36.94 -15.83
CA ARG A 807 -8.02 -37.20 -16.99
C ARG A 807 -6.96 -36.10 -17.12
N SER A 808 -5.79 -36.46 -17.65
CA SER A 808 -4.73 -35.52 -17.99
C SER A 808 -4.39 -35.63 -19.47
N LEU A 809 -4.21 -34.49 -20.13
CA LEU A 809 -3.70 -34.42 -21.50
C LEU A 809 -2.20 -34.76 -21.53
N ALA A 810 -1.76 -35.49 -22.55
CA ALA A 810 -0.34 -35.58 -22.89
C ALA A 810 0.08 -34.33 -23.70
N SER A 811 1.31 -33.84 -23.52
CA SER A 811 1.90 -32.86 -24.46
C SER A 811 2.35 -33.66 -25.69
N THR A 812 1.68 -33.45 -26.82
CA THR A 812 2.04 -34.09 -28.08
C THR A 812 2.66 -33.06 -29.01
N PHE A 813 3.87 -33.37 -29.48
CA PHE A 813 4.67 -32.47 -30.30
C PHE A 813 4.66 -32.93 -31.75
N PHE A 814 4.36 -32.01 -32.66
CA PHE A 814 4.38 -32.25 -34.09
C PHE A 814 5.29 -31.25 -34.80
N LEU A 815 5.95 -31.71 -35.85
CA LEU A 815 6.80 -30.87 -36.69
C LEU A 815 6.15 -30.67 -38.06
N ILE A 816 5.92 -29.41 -38.42
CA ILE A 816 5.76 -28.99 -39.81
C ILE A 816 7.17 -28.68 -40.34
N SER A 817 7.69 -29.48 -41.26
CA SER A 817 8.99 -29.19 -41.87
C SER A 817 8.93 -27.91 -42.71
N ARG A 818 10.09 -27.36 -43.06
CA ARG A 818 10.18 -26.19 -43.96
C ARG A 818 9.43 -26.41 -45.28
N GLU A 819 9.59 -27.59 -45.88
CA GLU A 819 8.93 -27.97 -47.14
C GLU A 819 7.41 -28.02 -46.96
N ASN A 820 6.95 -28.66 -45.88
CA ASN A 820 5.52 -28.75 -45.59
C ASN A 820 4.90 -27.40 -45.23
N LEU A 821 5.65 -26.52 -44.57
CA LEU A 821 5.20 -25.15 -44.28
C LEU A 821 5.05 -24.34 -45.57
N GLN A 822 6.02 -24.45 -46.50
CA GLN A 822 5.93 -23.83 -47.82
C GLN A 822 4.75 -24.38 -48.63
N LYS A 823 4.53 -25.69 -48.59
CA LYS A 823 3.38 -26.35 -49.22
C LYS A 823 2.06 -25.87 -48.63
N LEU A 824 1.95 -25.81 -47.31
CA LEU A 824 0.75 -25.31 -46.62
C LEU A 824 0.45 -23.85 -47.01
N LYS A 825 1.48 -23.01 -47.12
CA LYS A 825 1.36 -21.63 -47.60
C LYS A 825 0.88 -21.58 -49.05
N HIS A 826 1.46 -22.39 -49.93
CA HIS A 826 1.06 -22.45 -51.33
C HIS A 826 -0.39 -22.92 -51.50
N ASP A 827 -0.79 -23.99 -50.80
CA ASP A 827 -2.15 -24.55 -50.85
C ASP A 827 -3.19 -23.51 -50.37
N VAL A 828 -2.86 -22.68 -49.37
CA VAL A 828 -3.74 -21.60 -48.90
C VAL A 828 -3.75 -20.40 -49.87
N SER A 829 -2.59 -19.93 -50.32
CA SER A 829 -2.49 -18.75 -51.19
C SER A 829 -3.02 -18.98 -52.60
N SER A 830 -3.05 -20.23 -53.08
CA SER A 830 -3.57 -20.59 -54.40
C SER A 830 -5.09 -20.70 -54.46
N HIS A 831 -5.77 -20.71 -53.30
CA HIS A 831 -7.22 -20.88 -53.21
C HIS A 831 -8.00 -19.67 -53.78
N PRO A 832 -9.07 -19.89 -54.58
CA PRO A 832 -9.83 -18.81 -55.22
C PRO A 832 -10.35 -17.74 -54.24
N ASP A 833 -10.78 -18.15 -53.05
CA ASP A 833 -11.34 -17.28 -52.01
C ASP A 833 -10.33 -16.29 -51.39
N VAL A 834 -9.01 -16.48 -51.62
CA VAL A 834 -7.93 -15.67 -51.02
C VAL A 834 -7.38 -14.62 -51.99
N ARG A 835 -7.82 -14.63 -53.27
CA ARG A 835 -7.24 -13.78 -54.35
C ARG A 835 -7.32 -12.25 -54.14
N SER A 836 -8.00 -11.76 -53.10
CA SER A 836 -8.09 -10.33 -52.76
C SER A 836 -7.54 -9.94 -51.37
N LYS A 837 -7.11 -10.89 -50.51
CA LYS A 837 -6.68 -10.60 -49.12
C LYS A 837 -5.48 -11.47 -48.71
N SER A 838 -4.34 -10.84 -48.41
CA SER A 838 -3.11 -11.53 -47.95
C SER A 838 -3.29 -12.10 -46.53
N VAL A 839 -3.26 -13.43 -46.37
CA VAL A 839 -3.11 -14.11 -45.08
C VAL A 839 -1.64 -14.38 -44.77
N SER A 840 -1.24 -14.26 -43.50
CA SER A 840 0.13 -14.47 -43.05
C SER A 840 0.44 -15.95 -42.76
N THR A 841 1.72 -16.28 -42.63
CA THR A 841 2.14 -17.61 -42.17
C THR A 841 1.61 -17.93 -40.77
N SER A 842 1.54 -16.92 -39.89
CA SER A 842 0.96 -17.03 -38.56
C SER A 842 -0.52 -17.42 -38.60
N ASP A 843 -1.33 -16.83 -39.48
CA ASP A 843 -2.76 -17.17 -39.60
C ASP A 843 -2.94 -18.61 -40.12
N ILE A 844 -2.10 -19.02 -41.07
CA ILE A 844 -2.15 -20.35 -41.70
C ILE A 844 -1.83 -21.44 -40.68
N VAL A 845 -0.78 -21.26 -39.87
CA VAL A 845 -0.38 -22.25 -38.86
C VAL A 845 -1.42 -22.32 -37.74
N GLN A 846 -1.95 -21.18 -37.29
CA GLN A 846 -3.04 -21.16 -36.29
C GLN A 846 -4.32 -21.82 -36.80
N ALA A 847 -4.71 -21.55 -38.05
CA ALA A 847 -5.85 -22.21 -38.69
C ALA A 847 -5.65 -23.72 -38.77
N PHE A 848 -4.43 -24.15 -39.13
CA PHE A 848 -4.09 -25.57 -39.23
C PHE A 848 -4.16 -26.24 -37.87
N LEU A 849 -3.58 -25.63 -36.84
CA LEU A 849 -3.56 -26.16 -35.47
C LEU A 849 -4.96 -26.21 -34.85
N TRP A 850 -5.75 -25.15 -34.97
CA TRP A 850 -7.13 -25.12 -34.47
C TRP A 850 -7.98 -26.21 -35.12
N ARG A 851 -7.99 -26.27 -36.46
CA ARG A 851 -8.74 -27.30 -37.19
C ARG A 851 -8.29 -28.71 -36.82
N THR A 852 -6.99 -28.93 -36.69
CA THR A 852 -6.40 -30.21 -36.28
C THR A 852 -6.90 -30.65 -34.90
N ALA A 853 -6.76 -29.79 -33.90
CA ALA A 853 -7.13 -30.11 -32.53
C ALA A 853 -8.64 -30.41 -32.40
N ILE A 854 -9.48 -29.64 -33.09
CA ILE A 854 -10.93 -29.84 -33.05
C ILE A 854 -11.36 -31.06 -33.87
N ARG A 855 -10.77 -31.32 -35.04
CA ARG A 855 -11.06 -32.53 -35.83
C ARG A 855 -10.77 -33.81 -35.07
N ALA A 856 -9.65 -33.89 -34.35
CA ALA A 856 -9.33 -35.05 -33.54
C ALA A 856 -10.42 -35.34 -32.50
N ARG A 857 -10.88 -34.30 -31.80
CA ARG A 857 -11.96 -34.40 -30.81
C ARG A 857 -13.29 -34.73 -31.46
N TYR A 858 -13.60 -34.12 -32.60
CA TYR A 858 -14.82 -34.35 -33.37
C TYR A 858 -14.92 -35.81 -33.83
N LEU A 859 -13.84 -36.37 -34.39
CA LEU A 859 -13.80 -37.76 -34.84
C LEU A 859 -13.98 -38.73 -33.67
N VAL A 860 -13.32 -38.48 -32.53
CA VAL A 860 -13.55 -39.26 -31.31
C VAL A 860 -15.02 -39.17 -30.86
N ALA A 861 -15.59 -37.96 -30.83
CA ALA A 861 -16.96 -37.74 -30.41
C ALA A 861 -17.96 -38.48 -31.32
N LYS A 862 -17.78 -38.40 -32.64
CA LYS A 862 -18.68 -38.98 -33.64
C LYS A 862 -18.51 -40.49 -33.79
N GLU A 863 -17.29 -40.95 -33.99
CA GLU A 863 -17.00 -42.35 -34.36
C GLU A 863 -16.89 -43.27 -33.14
N VAL A 864 -16.41 -42.76 -31.99
CA VAL A 864 -16.22 -43.57 -30.78
C VAL A 864 -17.37 -43.39 -29.80
N ARG A 865 -17.85 -42.14 -29.61
CA ARG A 865 -18.90 -41.84 -28.61
C ARG A 865 -20.31 -41.73 -29.21
N GLY A 866 -20.47 -41.75 -30.53
CA GLY A 866 -21.78 -41.65 -31.20
C GLY A 866 -22.48 -40.29 -31.03
N GLN A 867 -21.72 -39.22 -30.83
CA GLN A 867 -22.25 -37.85 -30.66
C GLN A 867 -22.51 -37.19 -32.03
N SER A 868 -23.56 -36.38 -32.10
CA SER A 868 -23.89 -35.52 -33.24
C SER A 868 -23.83 -34.06 -32.83
N PHE A 869 -23.49 -33.17 -33.77
CA PHE A 869 -23.38 -31.73 -33.54
C PHE A 869 -24.41 -30.98 -34.39
N GLY A 870 -25.12 -30.03 -33.79
CA GLY A 870 -26.04 -29.13 -34.49
C GLY A 870 -25.34 -27.95 -35.17
N PRO A 871 -26.05 -27.21 -36.05
CA PRO A 871 -25.50 -26.05 -36.76
C PRO A 871 -25.16 -24.87 -35.83
N ASP A 872 -25.77 -24.80 -34.65
CA ASP A 872 -25.52 -23.76 -33.64
C ASP A 872 -24.38 -24.11 -32.67
N GLU A 873 -23.83 -25.33 -32.75
CA GLU A 873 -22.71 -25.75 -31.89
C GLU A 873 -21.38 -25.27 -32.49
N MET A 874 -20.84 -24.21 -31.88
CA MET A 874 -19.67 -23.50 -32.37
C MET A 874 -18.39 -23.97 -31.68
N SER A 875 -17.30 -24.04 -32.45
CA SER A 875 -15.94 -24.06 -31.92
C SER A 875 -15.44 -22.63 -31.78
N ILE A 876 -14.77 -22.34 -30.66
CA ILE A 876 -14.14 -21.05 -30.39
C ILE A 876 -12.61 -21.23 -30.35
N LEU A 877 -11.90 -20.40 -31.10
CA LEU A 877 -10.45 -20.23 -31.02
C LEU A 877 -10.13 -18.93 -30.28
N GLU A 878 -9.43 -19.06 -29.15
CA GLU A 878 -8.93 -17.95 -28.35
C GLU A 878 -7.44 -17.70 -28.65
N ILE A 879 -7.10 -16.47 -29.04
CA ILE A 879 -5.73 -16.04 -29.35
C ILE A 879 -5.43 -14.76 -28.57
N PRO A 880 -4.46 -14.76 -27.63
CA PRO A 880 -4.02 -13.52 -26.98
C PRO A 880 -3.27 -12.64 -27.98
N ILE A 881 -3.62 -11.36 -28.03
CA ILE A 881 -3.03 -10.32 -28.88
C ILE A 881 -2.37 -9.27 -27.99
N ASP A 882 -1.14 -8.89 -28.33
CA ASP A 882 -0.42 -7.81 -27.65
C ASP A 882 -1.03 -6.44 -28.00
N GLY A 883 -1.57 -5.77 -26.98
CA GLY A 883 -2.20 -4.46 -27.07
C GLY A 883 -1.22 -3.29 -26.98
N ARG A 884 0.06 -3.50 -26.64
CA ARG A 884 1.04 -2.41 -26.44
C ARG A 884 1.14 -1.46 -27.63
N LEU A 885 1.17 -2.01 -28.85
CA LEU A 885 1.26 -1.24 -30.09
C LEU A 885 0.04 -0.35 -30.35
N TYR A 886 -1.09 -0.64 -29.70
CA TYR A 886 -2.36 0.05 -29.89
C TYR A 886 -2.72 0.97 -28.72
N PHE A 887 -1.99 0.90 -27.60
CA PHE A 887 -2.33 1.62 -26.37
C PHE A 887 -1.73 3.03 -26.32
N SER A 888 -0.40 3.17 -26.38
CA SER A 888 0.23 4.49 -26.43
C SER A 888 1.67 4.39 -26.94
N SER A 889 2.08 5.39 -27.72
CA SER A 889 3.48 5.55 -28.15
C SER A 889 4.45 5.93 -27.03
N ARG A 890 3.91 6.38 -25.88
CA ARG A 890 4.69 6.75 -24.67
C ARG A 890 4.89 5.58 -23.72
N LEU A 891 4.24 4.44 -23.97
CA LEU A 891 4.47 3.24 -23.20
C LEU A 891 5.88 2.69 -23.54
N PRO A 892 6.75 2.42 -22.54
CA PRO A 892 8.05 1.86 -22.80
C PRO A 892 7.96 0.54 -23.58
N SER A 893 8.85 0.34 -24.54
CA SER A 893 8.96 -0.95 -25.24
C SER A 893 9.29 -2.12 -24.30
N SER A 894 9.84 -1.81 -23.13
CA SER A 894 10.15 -2.70 -22.02
C SER A 894 9.02 -2.85 -20.99
N TYR A 895 7.81 -2.33 -21.25
CA TYR A 895 6.68 -2.46 -20.33
C TYR A 895 6.28 -3.92 -20.06
N MET A 896 6.20 -4.28 -18.78
CA MET A 896 6.15 -5.68 -18.32
C MET A 896 4.75 -6.15 -17.91
N GLY A 897 3.86 -5.22 -17.54
CA GLY A 897 2.49 -5.54 -17.15
C GLY A 897 1.64 -6.06 -18.30
N SER A 898 0.44 -6.56 -17.99
CA SER A 898 -0.45 -7.12 -19.01
C SER A 898 -1.07 -6.01 -19.85
N LEU A 899 -1.06 -6.18 -21.18
CA LEU A 899 -1.87 -5.41 -22.14
C LEU A 899 -2.49 -6.35 -23.17
N LEU A 900 -2.97 -7.52 -22.74
CA LEU A 900 -3.49 -8.54 -23.64
C LEU A 900 -4.97 -8.32 -23.99
N ILE A 901 -5.30 -8.57 -25.26
CA ILE A 901 -6.67 -8.64 -25.78
C ILE A 901 -6.93 -10.05 -26.29
N MET A 902 -8.07 -10.64 -25.97
CA MET A 902 -8.40 -11.99 -26.42
C MET A 902 -9.16 -11.94 -27.75
N SER A 903 -8.52 -12.30 -28.85
CA SER A 903 -9.23 -12.51 -30.12
C SER A 903 -10.01 -13.82 -30.07
N ARG A 904 -11.30 -13.79 -30.43
CA ARG A 904 -12.18 -14.97 -30.44
C ARG A 904 -12.74 -15.23 -31.82
N THR A 905 -12.16 -16.20 -32.51
CA THR A 905 -12.65 -16.67 -33.81
C THR A 905 -13.61 -17.83 -33.60
N MET A 906 -14.72 -17.85 -34.33
CA MET A 906 -15.77 -18.86 -34.17
C MET A 906 -16.16 -19.49 -35.50
N MET A 907 -16.38 -20.80 -35.52
CA MET A 907 -16.89 -21.53 -36.68
C MET A 907 -17.75 -22.71 -36.19
N PRO A 908 -18.85 -23.08 -36.87
CA PRO A 908 -19.59 -24.29 -36.52
C PRO A 908 -18.67 -25.51 -36.50
N ILE A 909 -18.85 -26.41 -35.52
CA ILE A 909 -17.96 -27.56 -35.34
C ILE A 909 -17.95 -28.44 -36.61
N GLU A 910 -19.14 -28.69 -37.19
CA GLU A 910 -19.27 -29.46 -38.42
C GLU A 910 -18.58 -28.78 -39.61
N ASP A 911 -18.70 -27.46 -39.76
CA ASP A 911 -18.05 -26.71 -40.83
C ASP A 911 -16.53 -26.71 -40.68
N LEU A 912 -16.01 -26.48 -39.48
CA LEU A 912 -14.56 -26.51 -39.21
C LEU A 912 -13.97 -27.89 -39.51
N CYS A 913 -14.72 -28.94 -39.20
CA CYS A 913 -14.31 -30.32 -39.41
C CYS A 913 -14.65 -30.86 -40.80
N SER A 914 -15.50 -30.18 -41.58
CA SER A 914 -15.91 -30.64 -42.91
C SER A 914 -14.71 -30.68 -43.87
N PRO A 915 -14.57 -31.71 -44.71
CA PRO A 915 -13.55 -31.73 -45.76
C PRO A 915 -13.72 -30.61 -46.80
N ASP A 916 -14.95 -30.08 -46.95
CA ASP A 916 -15.28 -29.03 -47.93
C ASP A 916 -14.83 -27.63 -47.49
N THR A 917 -14.60 -27.42 -46.19
CA THR A 917 -14.10 -26.15 -45.69
C THR A 917 -12.60 -26.05 -45.93
N SER A 918 -12.19 -25.11 -46.77
CA SER A 918 -10.77 -24.90 -47.07
C SER A 918 -10.01 -24.30 -45.88
N LEU A 919 -8.72 -24.63 -45.74
CA LEU A 919 -7.87 -24.00 -44.72
C LEU A 919 -7.71 -22.48 -44.95
N ALA A 920 -7.78 -22.06 -46.23
CA ALA A 920 -7.80 -20.68 -46.65
C ALA A 920 -8.98 -19.90 -46.04
N THR A 921 -10.17 -20.51 -46.00
CA THR A 921 -11.37 -19.92 -45.38
C THR A 921 -11.16 -19.72 -43.89
N VAL A 922 -10.61 -20.72 -43.18
CA VAL A 922 -10.33 -20.66 -41.74
C VAL A 922 -9.28 -19.58 -41.42
N ALA A 923 -8.15 -19.57 -42.15
CA ALA A 923 -7.09 -18.56 -41.97
C ALA A 923 -7.58 -17.13 -42.26
N SER A 924 -8.41 -16.96 -43.29
CA SER A 924 -9.02 -15.67 -43.62
C SER A 924 -9.99 -15.20 -42.54
N LEU A 925 -10.72 -16.12 -41.90
CA LEU A 925 -11.58 -15.80 -40.78
C LEU A 925 -10.77 -15.33 -39.57
N ILE A 926 -9.70 -16.05 -39.19
CA ILE A 926 -8.78 -15.63 -38.12
C ILE A 926 -8.23 -14.23 -38.39
N ARG A 927 -7.69 -13.98 -39.59
CA ARG A 927 -7.16 -12.68 -39.99
C ARG A 927 -8.20 -11.56 -39.89
N ARG A 928 -9.45 -11.82 -40.31
CA ARG A 928 -10.54 -10.85 -40.18
C ARG A 928 -10.90 -10.56 -38.71
N THR A 929 -10.90 -11.57 -37.84
CA THR A 929 -11.15 -11.35 -36.41
C THR A 929 -10.02 -10.56 -35.75
N ILE A 930 -8.76 -10.90 -36.00
CA ILE A 930 -7.59 -10.19 -35.45
C ILE A 930 -7.56 -8.73 -35.92
N ALA A 931 -7.89 -8.46 -37.18
CA ALA A 931 -7.92 -7.11 -37.73
C ALA A 931 -8.94 -6.16 -37.05
N ARG A 932 -9.83 -6.67 -36.19
CA ARG A 932 -10.74 -5.87 -35.37
C ARG A 932 -10.06 -5.26 -34.14
N VAL A 933 -8.92 -5.81 -33.71
CA VAL A 933 -8.11 -5.23 -32.63
C VAL A 933 -7.42 -3.98 -33.16
N ASN A 934 -7.78 -2.85 -32.60
CA ASN A 934 -7.27 -1.53 -32.95
C ASN A 934 -7.21 -0.64 -31.69
N THR A 935 -6.66 0.56 -31.81
CA THR A 935 -6.53 1.53 -30.72
C THR A 935 -7.85 1.79 -30.00
N ALA A 936 -8.95 2.04 -30.74
CA ALA A 936 -10.25 2.28 -30.11
C ALA A 936 -10.72 1.08 -29.28
N LEU A 937 -10.63 -0.14 -29.82
CA LEU A 937 -11.03 -1.35 -29.11
C LEU A 937 -10.21 -1.57 -27.83
N VAL A 938 -8.90 -1.31 -27.87
CA VAL A 938 -8.00 -1.51 -26.73
C VAL A 938 -8.31 -0.52 -25.59
N HIS A 939 -8.52 0.77 -25.91
CA HIS A 939 -8.94 1.75 -24.90
C HIS A 939 -10.36 1.50 -24.38
N ASP A 940 -11.27 1.06 -25.25
CA ASP A 940 -12.62 0.66 -24.86
C ASP A 940 -12.59 -0.54 -23.90
N ALA A 941 -11.72 -1.52 -24.17
CA ALA A 941 -11.52 -2.67 -23.30
C ALA A 941 -11.03 -2.23 -21.92
N PHE A 942 -10.06 -1.30 -21.87
CA PHE A 942 -9.60 -0.70 -20.62
C PHE A 942 -10.74 0.03 -19.88
N THR A 943 -11.56 0.79 -20.61
CA THR A 943 -12.75 1.47 -20.06
C THR A 943 -13.69 0.49 -19.36
N LEU A 944 -14.00 -0.64 -20.02
CA LEU A 944 -14.86 -1.68 -19.45
C LEU A 944 -14.22 -2.32 -18.22
N LEU A 945 -12.95 -2.72 -18.30
CA LEU A 945 -12.23 -3.35 -17.20
C LEU A 945 -12.18 -2.43 -15.96
N ARG A 946 -11.97 -1.13 -16.16
CA ARG A 946 -11.96 -0.12 -15.07
C ARG A 946 -13.33 0.05 -14.42
N SER A 947 -14.41 -0.20 -15.15
CA SER A 947 -15.78 -0.11 -14.61
C SER A 947 -16.23 -1.35 -13.83
N MET A 948 -15.48 -2.44 -13.92
CA MET A 948 -15.83 -3.67 -13.23
C MET A 948 -15.60 -3.54 -11.72
N THR A 949 -16.47 -4.21 -10.95
CA THR A 949 -16.38 -4.27 -9.48
C THR A 949 -15.93 -5.64 -8.97
N ASP A 950 -15.85 -6.65 -9.85
CA ASP A 950 -15.53 -8.04 -9.51
C ASP A 950 -14.68 -8.70 -10.61
N TYR A 951 -13.42 -8.98 -10.29
CA TYR A 951 -12.46 -9.70 -11.13
C TYR A 951 -12.37 -11.20 -10.78
N THR A 952 -13.15 -11.70 -9.81
CA THR A 952 -13.02 -13.10 -9.33
C THR A 952 -13.56 -14.16 -10.29
N LYS A 953 -14.19 -13.75 -11.39
CA LYS A 953 -14.88 -14.64 -12.32
C LYS A 953 -14.35 -14.50 -13.76
N PRO A 954 -13.03 -14.66 -13.97
CA PRO A 954 -12.53 -14.74 -15.33
C PRO A 954 -13.11 -16.00 -16.00
N ALA A 955 -13.44 -15.89 -17.27
CA ALA A 955 -13.99 -16.96 -18.06
C ALA A 955 -13.39 -16.95 -19.46
N THR A 956 -12.82 -18.09 -19.83
CA THR A 956 -12.27 -18.37 -21.16
C THR A 956 -12.91 -19.63 -21.71
N ALA A 957 -13.05 -19.70 -23.03
CA ALA A 957 -13.68 -20.83 -23.71
C ALA A 957 -12.86 -22.13 -23.59
N ASN A 958 -11.57 -22.02 -23.26
CA ASN A 958 -10.63 -23.12 -23.13
C ASN A 958 -10.60 -23.82 -21.75
N MET A 959 -11.49 -23.42 -20.82
CA MET A 959 -11.59 -24.02 -19.49
C MET A 959 -12.31 -25.38 -19.49
N GLY A 960 -11.66 -26.37 -18.87
CA GLY A 960 -12.08 -27.76 -18.85
C GLY A 960 -11.41 -28.57 -19.98
N LEU A 961 -11.71 -29.88 -20.02
CA LEU A 961 -11.20 -30.77 -21.06
C LEU A 961 -12.28 -31.26 -22.03
N GLU A 962 -13.56 -31.25 -21.62
CA GLU A 962 -14.68 -31.80 -22.38
C GLU A 962 -15.45 -30.67 -23.11
N HIS A 963 -14.79 -30.04 -24.09
CA HIS A 963 -15.38 -29.03 -24.97
C HIS A 963 -14.67 -29.01 -26.35
N MET A 964 -15.28 -28.35 -27.34
CA MET A 964 -14.77 -28.22 -28.72
C MET A 964 -14.16 -26.84 -28.99
N ASN A 965 -13.36 -26.32 -28.05
CA ASN A 965 -12.70 -25.01 -28.17
C ASN A 965 -11.20 -25.17 -28.03
N GLU A 966 -10.43 -24.18 -28.48
CA GLU A 966 -8.97 -24.18 -28.40
C GLU A 966 -8.46 -22.80 -28.00
N MET A 967 -7.38 -22.76 -27.20
CA MET A 967 -6.59 -21.55 -27.01
C MET A 967 -5.19 -21.79 -27.54
N ILE A 968 -4.69 -20.89 -28.38
CA ILE A 968 -3.36 -20.99 -28.98
C ILE A 968 -2.52 -19.80 -28.54
N SER A 969 -1.39 -20.08 -27.88
CA SER A 969 -0.32 -19.09 -27.79
C SER A 969 0.65 -19.27 -28.96
N ASN A 970 0.92 -18.18 -29.66
CA ASN A 970 1.69 -18.22 -30.90
C ASN A 970 3.03 -17.50 -30.75
N MET A 971 4.10 -18.28 -30.66
CA MET A 971 5.46 -17.79 -30.52
C MET A 971 6.23 -17.82 -31.84
N ILE A 972 5.57 -18.01 -32.99
CA ILE A 972 6.27 -18.19 -34.29
C ILE A 972 7.17 -17.02 -34.69
N LEU A 973 6.83 -15.80 -34.25
CA LEU A 973 7.62 -14.58 -34.50
C LEU A 973 8.66 -14.31 -33.40
N TRP A 974 8.69 -15.13 -32.36
CA TRP A 974 9.67 -15.01 -31.30
C TRP A 974 11.03 -15.51 -31.81
N GLN A 975 12.02 -14.62 -31.81
CA GLN A 975 13.41 -14.97 -32.09
C GLN A 975 14.13 -15.17 -30.75
N PRO A 976 14.75 -16.34 -30.49
CA PRO A 976 15.51 -16.58 -29.27
C PRO A 976 16.67 -15.61 -29.10
N GLU A 977 17.37 -15.27 -30.19
CA GLU A 977 18.55 -14.40 -30.16
C GLU A 977 18.25 -12.94 -29.77
N ASP A 978 17.05 -12.45 -30.10
CA ASP A 978 16.62 -11.08 -29.80
C ASP A 978 16.08 -10.93 -28.37
N ASN A 979 15.57 -12.02 -27.78
CA ASN A 979 14.78 -11.95 -26.54
C ASN A 979 15.46 -12.56 -25.30
N LEU A 980 16.44 -13.46 -25.46
CA LEU A 980 17.24 -13.97 -24.33
C LEU A 980 18.71 -13.56 -24.50
N SER A 981 19.10 -12.56 -23.70
CA SER A 981 20.50 -12.13 -23.61
C SER A 981 21.37 -13.22 -22.98
N SER A 982 22.67 -13.15 -23.26
CA SER A 982 23.65 -14.06 -22.67
C SER A 982 23.72 -13.84 -21.14
N PHE A 983 23.72 -14.92 -20.38
CA PHE A 983 24.01 -14.98 -18.94
C PHE A 983 25.51 -14.91 -18.63
N GLY A 984 26.36 -14.88 -19.66
CA GLY A 984 27.81 -14.77 -19.56
C GLY A 984 28.55 -16.09 -19.68
N GLU A 985 29.69 -16.05 -20.35
CA GLU A 985 30.49 -17.24 -20.67
C GLU A 985 31.21 -17.86 -19.47
N GLY A 986 31.35 -17.11 -18.37
CA GLY A 986 31.92 -17.60 -17.12
C GLY A 986 30.95 -18.51 -16.33
N ILE A 987 29.64 -18.32 -16.49
CA ILE A 987 28.60 -19.17 -15.86
C ILE A 987 28.25 -20.34 -16.79
N PHE A 988 27.98 -20.06 -18.07
CA PHE A 988 27.52 -21.06 -19.04
C PHE A 988 28.36 -21.01 -20.32
N ALA A 989 28.66 -22.16 -20.92
CA ALA A 989 29.43 -22.21 -22.16
C ALA A 989 28.65 -21.52 -23.29
N GLY A 990 29.26 -20.52 -23.96
CA GLY A 990 28.59 -19.66 -24.94
C GLY A 990 27.55 -18.69 -24.36
N GLY A 991 27.33 -18.73 -23.04
CA GLY A 991 26.48 -17.82 -22.26
C GLY A 991 24.97 -17.86 -22.56
N ARG A 992 24.51 -18.66 -23.52
CA ARG A 992 23.11 -18.70 -23.97
C ARG A 992 22.51 -20.10 -23.80
N PRO A 993 21.18 -20.22 -23.63
CA PRO A 993 20.55 -21.53 -23.58
C PRO A 993 20.57 -22.19 -24.96
N GLU A 994 20.81 -23.49 -25.00
CA GLU A 994 20.75 -24.30 -26.23
C GLU A 994 19.32 -24.73 -26.59
N ALA A 995 18.42 -24.74 -25.60
CA ALA A 995 16.99 -24.98 -25.78
C ALA A 995 16.17 -24.21 -24.75
N VAL A 996 14.91 -23.92 -25.09
CA VAL A 996 13.93 -23.25 -24.22
C VAL A 996 12.57 -23.93 -24.32
N TRP A 997 12.00 -24.33 -23.18
CA TRP A 997 10.69 -24.98 -23.12
C TRP A 997 9.69 -24.18 -22.28
N PRO A 998 8.57 -23.73 -22.87
CA PRO A 998 7.40 -23.30 -22.11
C PRO A 998 6.82 -24.47 -21.29
N GLN A 999 6.36 -24.20 -20.06
CA GLN A 999 5.86 -25.21 -19.12
C GLN A 999 4.33 -25.30 -19.12
N ILE A 1000 3.74 -25.85 -20.20
CA ILE A 1000 2.28 -25.89 -20.35
C ILE A 1000 1.63 -27.16 -19.76
N GLU A 1001 2.40 -28.19 -19.38
CA GLU A 1001 1.89 -29.46 -18.81
C GLU A 1001 1.03 -29.20 -17.56
N ARG A 1002 1.35 -28.13 -16.85
CA ARG A 1002 0.70 -27.63 -15.64
C ARG A 1002 -0.79 -27.33 -15.80
N GLY A 1003 -1.22 -27.00 -17.01
CA GLY A 1003 -2.62 -26.75 -17.35
C GLY A 1003 -3.39 -28.01 -17.76
N HIS A 1004 -2.74 -29.15 -17.98
CA HIS A 1004 -3.30 -30.29 -18.74
C HIS A 1004 -4.48 -31.02 -18.09
N ARG A 1005 -4.77 -30.76 -16.82
CA ARG A 1005 -5.97 -31.28 -16.15
C ARG A 1005 -7.10 -30.26 -16.10
N ARG A 1006 -6.86 -29.01 -16.51
CA ARG A 1006 -7.76 -27.88 -16.26
C ARG A 1006 -8.12 -27.11 -17.52
N PHE A 1007 -7.22 -27.05 -18.49
CA PHE A 1007 -7.38 -26.25 -19.71
C PHE A 1007 -6.92 -27.01 -20.94
N ARG A 1008 -7.53 -26.66 -22.07
CA ARG A 1008 -7.03 -27.03 -23.40
C ARG A 1008 -6.22 -25.85 -23.96
N PHE A 1009 -4.91 -26.02 -24.02
CA PHE A 1009 -3.98 -24.98 -24.45
C PHE A 1009 -2.95 -25.59 -25.37
N SER A 1010 -2.76 -24.95 -26.51
CA SER A 1010 -1.80 -25.37 -27.53
C SER A 1010 -0.78 -24.25 -27.77
N LEU A 1011 0.42 -24.64 -28.19
CA LEU A 1011 1.51 -23.71 -28.40
C LEU A 1011 2.09 -23.90 -29.81
N ILE A 1012 2.25 -22.79 -30.52
CA ILE A 1012 3.07 -22.75 -31.74
C ILE A 1012 4.45 -22.25 -31.29
N HIS A 1013 5.44 -23.13 -31.34
CA HIS A 1013 6.80 -22.81 -30.93
C HIS A 1013 7.45 -21.85 -31.95
N PRO A 1014 8.56 -21.18 -31.55
CA PRO A 1014 9.36 -20.35 -32.44
C PRO A 1014 9.74 -21.03 -33.75
N LEU A 1015 9.90 -20.23 -34.81
CA LEU A 1015 10.41 -20.73 -36.08
C LEU A 1015 11.82 -21.30 -35.85
N ARG A 1016 12.02 -22.57 -36.20
CA ARG A 1016 13.32 -23.24 -36.07
C ARG A 1016 14.32 -22.65 -37.06
N ALA A 1017 15.60 -22.76 -36.74
CA ALA A 1017 16.69 -22.34 -37.64
C ALA A 1017 16.65 -23.05 -39.00
N ASP A 1018 16.12 -24.28 -39.06
CA ASP A 1018 15.91 -25.03 -40.31
C ASP A 1018 14.67 -24.59 -41.12
N GLY A 1019 13.87 -23.64 -40.59
CA GLY A 1019 12.64 -23.12 -41.20
C GLY A 1019 11.38 -23.95 -40.92
N GLY A 1020 11.46 -24.99 -40.08
CA GLY A 1020 10.30 -25.74 -39.58
C GLY A 1020 9.61 -25.07 -38.39
N VAL A 1021 8.41 -25.55 -38.06
CA VAL A 1021 7.62 -25.08 -36.92
C VAL A 1021 7.15 -26.28 -36.09
N GLU A 1022 7.41 -26.23 -34.79
CA GLU A 1022 6.90 -27.20 -33.83
C GLU A 1022 5.54 -26.76 -33.27
N LEU A 1023 4.61 -27.70 -33.20
CA LEU A 1023 3.28 -27.53 -32.63
C LEU A 1023 3.17 -28.42 -31.40
N GLU A 1024 2.73 -27.85 -30.28
CA GLU A 1024 2.41 -28.59 -29.07
C GLU A 1024 0.91 -28.59 -28.85
N VAL A 1025 0.33 -29.79 -28.75
CA VAL A 1025 -1.11 -30.00 -28.58
C VAL A 1025 -1.35 -30.91 -27.39
N GLY A 1026 -2.24 -30.49 -26.48
CA GLY A 1026 -2.74 -31.33 -25.41
C GLY A 1026 -3.74 -32.37 -25.94
N THR A 1027 -3.36 -33.65 -25.93
CA THR A 1027 -4.19 -34.75 -26.48
C THR A 1027 -4.48 -35.84 -25.46
N LEU A 1028 -5.70 -36.37 -25.49
CA LEU A 1028 -6.06 -37.65 -24.87
C LEU A 1028 -5.60 -38.83 -25.74
N PRO A 1029 -5.46 -40.05 -25.19
CA PRO A 1029 -4.99 -41.22 -25.94
C PRO A 1029 -5.82 -41.53 -27.20
N GLU A 1030 -7.15 -41.39 -27.13
CA GLU A 1030 -8.04 -41.61 -28.26
C GLU A 1030 -7.94 -40.50 -29.32
N GLU A 1031 -7.69 -39.25 -28.91
CA GLU A 1031 -7.52 -38.11 -29.81
C GLU A 1031 -6.20 -38.22 -30.58
N LEU A 1032 -5.12 -38.63 -29.90
CA LEU A 1032 -3.83 -38.87 -30.52
C LEU A 1032 -3.91 -39.96 -31.59
N LYS A 1033 -4.62 -41.06 -31.31
CA LYS A 1033 -4.83 -42.13 -32.30
C LYS A 1033 -5.54 -41.60 -33.54
N MET A 1034 -6.56 -40.75 -33.37
CA MET A 1034 -7.26 -40.13 -34.51
C MET A 1034 -6.34 -39.19 -35.29
N LEU A 1035 -5.52 -38.38 -34.62
CA LEU A 1035 -4.55 -37.49 -35.29
C LEU A 1035 -3.54 -38.27 -36.13
N GLN A 1036 -3.04 -39.39 -35.63
CA GLN A 1036 -2.03 -40.20 -36.32
C GLN A 1036 -2.55 -40.84 -37.62
N VAL A 1037 -3.87 -40.97 -37.78
CA VAL A 1037 -4.51 -41.53 -38.99
C VAL A 1037 -5.23 -40.49 -39.85
N ASP A 1038 -5.36 -39.23 -39.39
CA ASP A 1038 -5.98 -38.16 -40.18
C ASP A 1038 -5.04 -37.72 -41.31
N GLU A 1039 -5.36 -38.12 -42.54
CA GLU A 1039 -4.59 -37.79 -43.75
C GLU A 1039 -4.47 -36.28 -43.98
N HIS A 1040 -5.46 -35.47 -43.55
CA HIS A 1040 -5.40 -34.01 -43.70
C HIS A 1040 -4.33 -33.40 -42.82
N PHE A 1041 -4.07 -34.01 -41.65
CA PHE A 1041 -3.08 -33.57 -40.69
C PHE A 1041 -1.69 -34.12 -41.04
N THR A 1042 -1.59 -35.44 -41.21
CA THR A 1042 -0.33 -36.14 -41.50
C THR A 1042 0.29 -35.76 -42.85
N LYS A 1043 -0.50 -35.16 -43.77
CA LYS A 1043 0.00 -34.53 -45.00
C LYS A 1043 1.04 -33.43 -44.75
N TYR A 1044 0.94 -32.69 -43.64
CA TYR A 1044 1.82 -31.53 -43.38
C TYR A 1044 2.63 -31.64 -42.09
N ALA A 1045 2.11 -32.33 -41.08
CA ALA A 1045 2.76 -32.45 -39.78
C ALA A 1045 3.11 -33.91 -39.49
N ARG A 1046 4.29 -34.15 -38.94
CA ARG A 1046 4.71 -35.47 -38.44
C ARG A 1046 4.85 -35.44 -36.92
N LEU A 1047 4.49 -36.53 -36.27
CA LEU A 1047 4.71 -36.68 -34.83
C LEU A 1047 6.21 -36.66 -34.54
N LEU A 1048 6.60 -35.81 -33.59
CA LEU A 1048 7.99 -35.64 -33.15
C LEU A 1048 8.22 -36.33 -31.81
N ASP A 1049 7.35 -36.07 -30.82
CA ASP A 1049 7.52 -36.54 -29.45
C ASP A 1049 6.18 -36.57 -28.71
N ILE A 1050 6.08 -37.38 -27.65
CA ILE A 1050 4.93 -37.43 -26.75
C ILE A 1050 5.44 -37.46 -25.32
N ARG A 1051 5.08 -36.42 -24.55
CA ARG A 1051 5.28 -36.41 -23.11
C ARG A 1051 3.98 -36.82 -22.41
N PRO A 1052 3.95 -37.93 -21.64
CA PRO A 1052 2.77 -38.36 -20.91
C PRO A 1052 2.25 -37.27 -19.97
N GLY A 1053 0.93 -37.12 -19.89
CA GLY A 1053 0.30 -36.20 -18.95
C GLY A 1053 0.40 -36.73 -17.53
N THR A 1054 1.32 -36.19 -16.72
CA THR A 1054 1.38 -36.53 -15.30
C THR A 1054 0.47 -35.65 -14.45
N GLY A 1055 0.16 -34.45 -14.97
CA GLY A 1055 -0.76 -33.49 -14.38
C GLY A 1055 -0.28 -32.90 -13.04
N TRP A 1056 -0.98 -31.84 -12.62
CA TRP A 1056 -0.90 -31.24 -11.29
C TRP A 1056 -2.21 -31.43 -10.51
#